data_AF-A0A5P9H316-F1
#
_entry.id   AF-A0A5P9H316-F1
#
_cell.length_a   1.000
_cell.length_b   1.000
_cell.length_c   1.000
_cell.angle_alpha   90.00
_cell.angle_beta   90.00
_cell.angle_gamma   90.00
#
_symmetry.space_group_name_H-M   'P 1'
#
loop_
_entity.id
_entity.type
_entity.pdbx_description
1 polymer ?
#
loop_
_entity_poly.entity_id
_entity_poly.type
_entity_poly.pdbx_seq_one_letter_code
_entity_poly.pdbx_strand_id
1 'polypeptide(L)'
;MSLTADTMELREEDIAKHYDAAAAMLAGFDHTPRIAKPGDAPQEEKSAGLGTRRRFRTTTPGLVTRSTARPEGVHLVERIEAADGDDPLVSPMQATVLHGLRRAIAIALAVGEQFSDATGLADLRRANLAGSLGADRKTEFTELLGAEALAVGHVFANATAFLLAPHGSEVSVEVGEVEEVLTDNSQLALHGALWELDQDIAAHAGDDARLVATVSAFAEQLMEKIALRAQNAGRLSAFTGASWRVEADDFTIRGFDAASKGKSSTLTMTFKQPHEVVGNHIAKYQALKLSKMLMAYDFERKLNPFAELGGFIFTFMGDGKPGTGKTTLIQMMAGLIKGYCDNAGYPFRYQNLSTESIDSYQGKSAQNAKAFINTVIDPGVIGFGTIDDIDQLAGKRGDRQSSAGQLEITAVLMESFAGANTVVRGNCTFGMFSNYPENVDDALRQRAGARFLVDGPQTREDYIDILYLLMGKNHDIPLGQHEVYAAQEIKKAVAASFESHARPHEEGLIRVYERVEKDIGRLDTIAKLGTYLKGIQEADEGFTGRAIKNITDAVKVRAMDFELPDEWMEKPDLFLFKSYDEKKGMIEELRQPITVEMVIQEINRYADSEFRYADKSDEVAIEAMVRDFGRTEEAKRRYMAEKESGA
;
A
#
# COMPACT_ATOMS: atom_id res chain seq x y z
N MET A 1 19.23 17.73 0.19
CA MET A 1 19.70 16.33 0.17
C MET A 1 20.34 16.06 1.53
N SER A 2 19.59 15.44 2.45
CA SER A 2 20.11 15.06 3.76
C SER A 2 20.47 13.58 3.70
N LEU A 3 21.77 13.27 3.72
CA LEU A 3 22.26 11.90 3.85
C LEU A 3 21.82 11.38 5.22
N THR A 4 20.97 10.35 5.22
CA THR A 4 20.65 9.55 6.41
C THR A 4 21.94 8.97 6.96
N ALA A 5 22.23 9.23 8.24
CA ALA A 5 23.53 9.01 8.88
C ALA A 5 24.07 7.55 8.88
N ASP A 6 23.27 6.57 8.44
CA ASP A 6 23.63 5.14 8.40
C ASP A 6 23.74 4.55 6.97
N THR A 7 23.82 5.39 5.93
CA THR A 7 23.90 4.92 4.53
C THR A 7 25.33 5.03 4.00
N MET A 8 25.93 3.90 3.65
CA MET A 8 27.26 3.82 3.03
C MET A 8 27.15 4.01 1.52
N GLU A 9 28.04 4.81 0.94
CA GLU A 9 28.17 4.90 -0.51
C GLU A 9 28.89 3.65 -1.05
N LEU A 10 28.26 2.95 -2.01
CA LEU A 10 28.91 1.93 -2.82
C LEU A 10 29.52 2.63 -4.04
N ARG A 11 30.82 2.91 -3.98
CA ARG A 11 31.50 3.74 -4.99
C ARG A 11 31.52 3.03 -6.34
N GLU A 12 31.39 3.81 -7.41
CA GLU A 12 31.43 3.28 -8.78
C GLU A 12 32.74 2.55 -9.08
N GLU A 13 33.87 2.98 -8.48
CA GLU A 13 35.15 2.29 -8.61
C GLU A 13 35.12 0.87 -8.03
N ASP A 14 34.36 0.63 -6.95
CA ASP A 14 34.24 -0.69 -6.33
C ASP A 14 33.35 -1.61 -7.15
N ILE A 15 32.32 -1.06 -7.81
CA ILE A 15 31.47 -1.81 -8.75
C ILE A 15 32.24 -2.14 -10.03
N ALA A 16 32.95 -1.16 -10.61
CA ALA A 16 33.64 -1.30 -11.88
C ALA A 16 34.74 -2.38 -11.88
N LYS A 17 35.40 -2.62 -10.73
CA LYS A 17 36.37 -3.71 -10.55
C LYS A 17 35.80 -5.09 -10.88
N HIS A 18 34.49 -5.27 -10.71
CA HIS A 18 33.81 -6.56 -10.92
C HIS A 18 33.23 -6.72 -12.33
N TYR A 19 33.38 -5.73 -13.24
CA TYR A 19 32.81 -5.80 -14.58
C TYR A 19 33.37 -6.92 -15.45
N ASP A 20 34.67 -7.19 -15.38
CA ASP A 20 35.27 -8.28 -16.17
C ASP A 20 34.78 -9.64 -15.69
N ALA A 21 34.65 -9.83 -14.37
CA ALA A 21 34.10 -11.05 -13.78
C ALA A 21 32.62 -11.22 -14.13
N ALA A 22 31.82 -10.15 -14.05
CA ALA A 22 30.41 -10.16 -14.43
C ALA A 22 30.22 -10.48 -15.92
N ALA A 23 31.05 -9.88 -16.80
CA ALA A 23 31.02 -10.15 -18.22
C ALA A 23 31.38 -11.61 -18.53
N ALA A 24 32.39 -12.17 -17.85
CA ALA A 24 32.76 -13.57 -17.99
C ALA A 24 31.62 -14.53 -17.59
N MET A 25 30.90 -14.22 -16.50
CA MET A 25 29.72 -15.01 -16.06
C MET A 25 28.57 -14.96 -17.07
N LEU A 26 28.40 -13.86 -17.81
CA LEU A 26 27.36 -13.78 -18.85
C LEU A 26 27.81 -14.45 -20.16
N ALA A 27 29.10 -14.39 -20.48
CA ALA A 27 29.66 -14.92 -21.72
C ALA A 27 29.69 -16.46 -21.76
N GLY A 28 30.01 -17.12 -20.64
CA GLY A 28 30.12 -18.57 -20.63
C GLY A 28 30.62 -19.16 -19.31
N PHE A 29 29.87 -20.07 -18.72
CA PHE A 29 30.36 -20.91 -17.61
C PHE A 29 29.71 -22.30 -17.61
N ASP A 30 30.42 -23.26 -17.02
CA ASP A 30 29.87 -24.59 -16.78
C ASP A 30 29.16 -24.62 -15.42
N HIS A 31 27.89 -25.02 -15.41
CA HIS A 31 27.14 -25.33 -14.20
C HIS A 31 26.40 -26.65 -14.36
N THR A 32 26.34 -27.43 -13.29
CA THR A 32 25.52 -28.63 -13.21
C THR A 32 24.53 -28.42 -12.08
N PRO A 33 23.21 -28.41 -12.38
CA PRO A 33 22.21 -28.12 -11.36
C PRO A 33 22.25 -29.16 -10.25
N ARG A 34 22.13 -28.70 -9.01
CA ARG A 34 22.21 -29.53 -7.80
C ARG A 34 20.85 -29.74 -7.14
N ILE A 35 19.93 -28.79 -7.33
CA ILE A 35 18.59 -28.78 -6.75
C ILE A 35 17.57 -28.89 -7.88
N ALA A 36 17.65 -27.98 -8.85
CA ALA A 36 16.71 -27.89 -9.96
C ALA A 36 16.91 -29.00 -10.98
N LYS A 37 15.91 -29.22 -11.84
CA LYS A 37 15.99 -30.16 -12.96
C LYS A 37 16.11 -29.39 -14.28
N PRO A 38 17.01 -29.80 -15.20
CA PRO A 38 17.05 -29.21 -16.54
C PRO A 38 15.70 -29.38 -17.25
N GLY A 39 15.28 -28.37 -18.02
CA GLY A 39 14.12 -28.48 -18.89
C GLY A 39 14.32 -29.55 -19.98
N ASP A 40 13.23 -30.18 -20.42
CA ASP A 40 13.26 -31.12 -21.56
C ASP A 40 13.43 -30.33 -22.87
N ALA A 41 14.67 -30.03 -23.25
CA ALA A 41 14.94 -29.46 -24.57
C ALA A 41 14.68 -30.52 -25.67
N PRO A 42 13.94 -30.19 -26.74
CA PRO A 42 13.77 -31.12 -27.87
C PRO A 42 15.14 -31.39 -28.50
N GLN A 43 15.61 -32.64 -28.37
CA GLN A 43 16.84 -33.09 -29.01
C GLN A 43 16.60 -33.15 -30.52
N GLU A 44 17.17 -32.23 -31.28
CA GLU A 44 17.24 -32.40 -32.73
C GLU A 44 18.03 -33.68 -33.05
N GLU A 45 17.40 -34.61 -33.78
CA GLU A 45 18.08 -35.79 -34.31
C GLU A 45 19.18 -35.31 -35.27
N LYS A 46 20.44 -35.33 -34.81
CA LYS A 46 21.61 -34.95 -35.63
C LYS A 46 21.78 -35.81 -36.89
N SER A 47 20.99 -36.88 -37.08
CA SER A 47 20.92 -37.66 -38.32
C SER A 47 19.64 -38.51 -38.37
N ALA A 48 18.75 -38.25 -39.33
CA ALA A 48 17.61 -39.09 -39.60
C ALA A 48 18.08 -40.50 -40.06
N GLY A 49 17.78 -41.54 -39.27
CA GLY A 49 17.98 -42.94 -39.67
C GLY A 49 18.94 -43.79 -38.83
N LEU A 50 19.56 -43.25 -37.78
CA LEU A 50 20.29 -44.05 -36.78
C LEU A 50 19.49 -44.07 -35.48
N GLY A 51 18.69 -45.12 -35.28
CA GLY A 51 17.88 -45.28 -34.08
C GLY A 51 18.68 -45.05 -32.80
N THR A 52 18.07 -44.32 -31.85
CA THR A 52 18.64 -43.98 -30.54
C THR A 52 19.20 -45.22 -29.84
N ARG A 53 20.53 -45.39 -29.86
CA ARG A 53 21.17 -46.50 -29.15
C ARG A 53 20.92 -46.32 -27.65
N ARG A 54 20.29 -47.31 -27.01
CA ARG A 54 20.16 -47.40 -25.54
C ARG A 54 21.53 -47.16 -24.90
N ARG A 55 21.65 -46.10 -24.10
CA ARG A 55 22.85 -45.82 -23.30
C ARG A 55 23.14 -47.02 -22.40
N PHE A 56 24.38 -47.51 -22.42
CA PHE A 56 24.83 -48.56 -21.50
C PHE A 56 24.74 -48.04 -20.05
N ARG A 57 23.97 -48.73 -19.21
CA ARG A 57 23.84 -48.42 -17.78
C ARG A 57 25.00 -49.09 -17.04
N THR A 58 25.94 -48.29 -16.54
CA THR A 58 27.07 -48.79 -15.75
C THR A 58 26.56 -49.36 -14.42
N THR A 59 26.93 -50.60 -14.08
CA THR A 59 26.45 -51.33 -12.89
C THR A 59 27.37 -51.20 -11.67
N THR A 60 28.39 -50.34 -11.70
CA THR A 60 29.33 -50.15 -10.59
C THR A 60 28.72 -49.29 -9.47
N PRO A 61 28.46 -49.83 -8.27
CA PRO A 61 27.96 -49.05 -7.15
C PRO A 61 28.97 -47.96 -6.75
N GLY A 62 28.51 -46.71 -6.63
CA GLY A 62 29.35 -45.54 -6.31
C GLY A 62 29.64 -44.60 -7.50
N LEU A 63 29.42 -45.04 -8.74
CA LEU A 63 29.46 -44.19 -9.95
C LEU A 63 28.06 -43.75 -10.43
N VAL A 64 27.00 -44.28 -9.80
CA VAL A 64 25.59 -44.05 -10.17
C VAL A 64 25.07 -42.68 -9.68
N THR A 65 25.82 -41.98 -8.84
CA THR A 65 25.42 -40.68 -8.25
C THR A 65 26.04 -39.46 -8.94
N ARG A 66 26.84 -39.63 -10.00
CA ARG A 66 27.37 -38.51 -10.79
C ARG A 66 26.61 -38.40 -12.10
N SER A 67 26.02 -37.23 -12.34
CA SER A 67 25.46 -36.88 -13.66
C SER A 67 26.53 -37.08 -14.74
N THR A 68 26.16 -37.75 -15.84
CA THR A 68 26.99 -37.96 -17.02
C THR A 68 26.58 -37.05 -18.19
N ALA A 69 25.69 -36.08 -17.94
CA ALA A 69 25.37 -35.03 -18.91
C ALA A 69 26.66 -34.23 -19.18
N ARG A 70 26.93 -33.94 -20.47
CA ARG A 70 27.95 -32.93 -20.79
C ARG A 70 27.45 -31.59 -20.25
N PRO A 71 28.30 -30.76 -19.63
CA PRO A 71 27.96 -29.36 -19.47
C PRO A 71 27.77 -28.81 -20.88
N GLU A 72 26.53 -28.52 -21.26
CA GLU A 72 26.32 -27.48 -22.25
C GLU A 72 26.48 -26.19 -21.45
N GLY A 73 27.49 -25.39 -21.80
CA GLY A 73 27.82 -24.18 -21.05
C GLY A 73 26.62 -23.23 -21.03
N VAL A 74 26.44 -22.51 -19.92
CA VAL A 74 25.48 -21.40 -19.85
C VAL A 74 26.08 -20.22 -20.59
N HIS A 75 25.42 -19.79 -21.66
CA HIS A 75 25.83 -18.67 -22.52
C HIS A 75 24.71 -17.63 -22.60
N LEU A 76 24.53 -16.86 -21.52
CA LEU A 76 23.44 -15.88 -21.39
C LEU A 76 23.47 -14.78 -22.45
N VAL A 77 24.67 -14.36 -22.90
CA VAL A 77 24.80 -13.40 -24.00
C VAL A 77 24.15 -13.97 -25.27
N GLU A 78 24.56 -15.16 -25.70
CA GLU A 78 24.02 -15.83 -26.89
C GLU A 78 22.52 -16.12 -26.73
N ARG A 79 22.07 -16.48 -25.52
CA ARG A 79 20.67 -16.72 -25.21
C ARG A 79 19.79 -15.48 -25.41
N ILE A 80 20.26 -14.34 -24.93
CA ILE A 80 19.53 -13.06 -25.00
C ILE A 80 19.55 -12.52 -26.43
N GLU A 81 20.68 -12.62 -27.13
CA GLU A 81 20.80 -12.22 -28.54
C GLU A 81 19.88 -13.04 -29.46
N ALA A 82 19.56 -14.28 -29.10
CA ALA A 82 18.64 -15.14 -29.85
C ALA A 82 17.16 -15.02 -29.45
N ALA A 83 16.81 -14.12 -28.52
CA ALA A 83 15.48 -14.09 -27.88
C ALA A 83 14.35 -13.57 -28.80
N ASP A 84 14.67 -12.83 -29.86
CA ASP A 84 13.71 -12.31 -30.85
C ASP A 84 13.73 -13.08 -32.19
N GLY A 85 14.45 -14.20 -32.25
CA GLY A 85 14.48 -15.10 -33.41
C GLY A 85 15.70 -14.90 -34.32
N ASP A 86 15.46 -14.77 -35.63
CA ASP A 86 16.50 -14.76 -36.68
C ASP A 86 17.05 -13.35 -37.02
N ASP A 87 16.85 -12.33 -36.18
CA ASP A 87 17.44 -11.00 -36.44
C ASP A 87 18.97 -11.07 -36.21
N PRO A 88 19.81 -10.73 -37.21
CA PRO A 88 21.25 -10.79 -37.06
C PRO A 88 21.84 -9.69 -36.16
N LEU A 89 21.06 -8.72 -35.69
CA LEU A 89 21.53 -7.60 -34.88
C LEU A 89 20.87 -7.58 -33.49
N VAL A 90 21.68 -7.31 -32.47
CA VAL A 90 21.20 -7.14 -31.09
C VAL A 90 20.27 -5.93 -30.99
N SER A 91 19.06 -6.16 -30.47
CA SER A 91 18.08 -5.11 -30.24
C SER A 91 18.53 -4.14 -29.14
N PRO A 92 18.07 -2.87 -29.15
CA PRO A 92 18.35 -1.95 -28.05
C PRO A 92 17.88 -2.47 -26.68
N MET A 93 16.82 -3.28 -26.65
CA MET A 93 16.30 -3.84 -25.41
C MET A 93 17.17 -5.01 -24.92
N GLN A 94 17.57 -5.93 -25.81
CA GLN A 94 18.52 -7.00 -25.51
C GLN A 94 19.83 -6.42 -24.95
N ALA A 95 20.38 -5.37 -25.57
CA ALA A 95 21.56 -4.67 -25.07
C ALA A 95 21.31 -4.07 -23.67
N THR A 96 20.14 -3.48 -23.43
CA THR A 96 19.75 -2.93 -22.13
C THR A 96 19.70 -4.03 -21.06
N VAL A 97 19.11 -5.19 -21.37
CA VAL A 97 19.06 -6.36 -20.47
C VAL A 97 20.47 -6.86 -20.15
N LEU A 98 21.35 -7.00 -21.16
CA LEU A 98 22.74 -7.42 -20.95
C LEU A 98 23.54 -6.43 -20.08
N HIS A 99 23.39 -5.14 -20.33
CA HIS A 99 24.02 -4.11 -19.50
C HIS A 99 23.48 -4.10 -18.07
N GLY A 100 22.17 -4.28 -17.91
CA GLY A 100 21.49 -4.38 -16.61
C GLY A 100 21.98 -5.58 -15.79
N LEU A 101 22.01 -6.77 -16.39
CA LEU A 101 22.51 -7.99 -15.75
C LEU A 101 23.99 -7.87 -15.36
N ARG A 102 24.84 -7.36 -16.25
CA ARG A 102 26.26 -7.16 -15.96
C ARG A 102 26.46 -6.20 -14.79
N ARG A 103 25.71 -5.09 -14.77
CA ARG A 103 25.76 -4.10 -13.68
C ARG A 103 25.22 -4.68 -12.37
N ALA A 104 24.12 -5.44 -12.40
CA ALA A 104 23.55 -6.10 -11.23
C ALA A 104 24.51 -7.13 -10.60
N ILE A 105 25.17 -7.96 -11.41
CA ILE A 105 26.20 -8.91 -10.94
C ILE A 105 27.36 -8.15 -10.28
N ALA A 106 27.84 -7.08 -10.92
CA ALA A 106 28.95 -6.29 -10.38
C ALA A 106 28.61 -5.60 -9.05
N ILE A 107 27.40 -5.04 -8.93
CA ILE A 107 26.89 -4.48 -7.66
C ILE A 107 26.83 -5.57 -6.58
N ALA A 108 26.29 -6.74 -6.92
CA ALA A 108 26.20 -7.87 -6.00
C ALA A 108 27.57 -8.34 -5.49
N LEU A 109 28.56 -8.46 -6.39
CA LEU A 109 29.93 -8.82 -6.04
C LEU A 109 30.60 -7.76 -5.17
N ALA A 110 30.40 -6.46 -5.45
CA ALA A 110 30.94 -5.38 -4.64
C ALA A 110 30.37 -5.37 -3.22
N VAL A 111 29.06 -5.63 -3.05
CA VAL A 111 28.46 -5.79 -1.72
C VAL A 111 28.98 -7.05 -1.02
N GLY A 112 29.16 -8.15 -1.75
CA GLY A 112 29.78 -9.37 -1.22
C GLY A 112 31.19 -9.15 -0.68
N GLU A 113 32.01 -8.35 -1.38
CA GLU A 113 33.34 -7.94 -0.94
C GLU A 113 33.27 -7.13 0.37
N GLN A 114 32.42 -6.09 0.43
CA GLN A 114 32.25 -5.30 1.65
C GLN A 114 31.72 -6.12 2.83
N PHE A 115 30.77 -7.04 2.59
CA PHE A 115 30.29 -7.98 3.59
C PHE A 115 31.41 -8.90 4.09
N SER A 116 32.23 -9.41 3.17
CA SER A 116 33.34 -10.30 3.47
C SER A 116 34.41 -9.60 4.31
N ASP A 117 34.67 -8.32 4.06
CA ASP A 117 35.59 -7.51 4.84
C ASP A 117 35.03 -7.19 6.24
N ALA A 118 33.76 -6.78 6.32
CA ALA A 118 33.10 -6.44 7.58
C ALA A 118 32.97 -7.62 8.55
N THR A 119 32.89 -8.84 8.02
CA THR A 119 32.73 -10.08 8.81
C THR A 119 34.04 -10.84 9.05
N GLY A 120 35.15 -10.42 8.44
CA GLY A 120 36.43 -11.15 8.49
C GLY A 120 36.47 -12.43 7.64
N LEU A 121 35.48 -12.65 6.77
CA LEU A 121 35.44 -13.78 5.84
C LEU A 121 36.59 -13.74 4.83
N ALA A 122 37.05 -12.55 4.45
CA ALA A 122 38.19 -12.39 3.53
C ALA A 122 39.47 -13.04 4.09
N ASP A 123 39.74 -12.86 5.38
CA ASP A 123 40.87 -13.51 6.08
C ASP A 123 40.69 -15.03 6.15
N LEU A 124 39.47 -15.49 6.45
CA LEU A 124 39.14 -16.91 6.50
C LEU A 124 39.32 -17.61 5.14
N ARG A 125 38.92 -16.97 4.04
CA ARG A 125 39.15 -17.46 2.67
C ARG A 125 40.64 -17.61 2.38
N ARG A 126 41.46 -16.61 2.73
CA ARG A 126 42.92 -16.66 2.59
C ARG A 126 43.54 -17.78 3.43
N ALA A 127 43.11 -17.93 4.68
CA ALA A 127 43.58 -19.00 5.56
C ALA A 127 43.22 -20.40 5.05
N ASN A 128 42.01 -20.57 4.50
CA ASN A 128 41.56 -21.82 3.88
C ASN A 128 42.38 -22.17 2.64
N LEU A 129 42.64 -21.20 1.75
CA LEU A 129 43.45 -21.39 0.56
C LEU A 129 44.90 -21.77 0.90
N ALA A 130 45.45 -21.21 1.97
CA ALA A 130 46.77 -21.54 2.49
C ALA A 130 46.82 -22.85 3.30
N GLY A 131 45.70 -23.54 3.49
CA GLY A 131 45.61 -24.77 4.30
C GLY A 131 45.82 -24.56 5.81
N SER A 132 45.73 -23.32 6.28
CA SER A 132 46.01 -22.91 7.66
C SER A 132 44.75 -22.67 8.51
N LEU A 133 43.56 -22.90 7.93
CA LEU A 133 42.28 -22.72 8.64
C LEU A 133 42.13 -23.73 9.78
N GLY A 134 42.05 -23.23 11.01
CA GLY A 134 41.82 -24.02 12.22
C GLY A 134 40.51 -24.81 12.15
N ALA A 135 40.49 -26.02 12.72
CA ALA A 135 39.31 -26.88 12.72
C ALA A 135 38.12 -26.28 13.49
N ASP A 136 38.41 -25.46 14.49
CA ASP A 136 37.48 -24.68 15.31
C ASP A 136 36.76 -23.57 14.53
N ARG A 137 37.35 -23.08 13.43
CA ARG A 137 36.79 -21.99 12.61
C ARG A 137 36.07 -22.46 11.34
N LYS A 138 36.02 -23.77 11.09
CA LYS A 138 35.37 -24.33 9.88
C LYS A 138 33.86 -24.05 9.83
N THR A 139 33.18 -24.19 10.97
CA THR A 139 31.73 -23.91 11.05
C THR A 139 31.44 -22.43 10.79
N GLU A 140 32.18 -21.54 11.44
CA GLU A 140 32.10 -20.08 11.20
C GLU A 140 32.32 -19.75 9.72
N PHE A 141 33.34 -20.34 9.09
CA PHE A 141 33.64 -20.14 7.68
C PHE A 141 32.49 -20.59 6.77
N THR A 142 31.91 -21.78 7.00
CA THR A 142 30.77 -22.27 6.21
C THR A 142 29.51 -21.42 6.40
N GLU A 143 29.21 -21.00 7.63
CA GLU A 143 28.06 -20.10 7.90
C GLU A 143 28.23 -18.75 7.21
N LEU A 144 29.42 -18.16 7.25
CA LEU A 144 29.71 -16.88 6.61
C LEU A 144 29.67 -16.96 5.08
N LEU A 145 30.15 -18.06 4.48
CA LEU A 145 30.00 -18.30 3.04
C LEU A 145 28.53 -18.40 2.62
N GLY A 146 27.70 -19.05 3.44
CA GLY A 146 26.26 -19.13 3.20
C GLY A 146 25.55 -17.78 3.36
N ALA A 147 25.93 -16.98 4.37
CA ALA A 147 25.40 -15.64 4.58
C ALA A 147 25.75 -14.70 3.42
N GLU A 148 27.00 -14.71 2.95
CA GLU A 148 27.44 -13.95 1.78
C GLU A 148 26.72 -14.42 0.50
N ALA A 149 26.55 -15.73 0.31
CA ALA A 149 25.83 -16.27 -0.84
C ALA A 149 24.38 -15.76 -0.92
N LEU A 150 23.67 -15.73 0.21
CA LEU A 150 22.32 -15.18 0.31
C LEU A 150 22.31 -13.67 0.06
N ALA A 151 23.24 -12.92 0.65
CA ALA A 151 23.35 -11.48 0.44
C ALA A 151 23.61 -11.13 -1.04
N VAL A 152 24.62 -11.76 -1.65
CA VAL A 152 24.98 -11.56 -3.06
C VAL A 152 23.83 -11.96 -3.99
N GLY A 153 23.22 -13.12 -3.78
CA GLY A 153 22.09 -13.57 -4.58
C GLY A 153 20.89 -12.61 -4.49
N HIS A 154 20.56 -12.13 -3.30
CA HIS A 154 19.48 -11.16 -3.11
C HIS A 154 19.80 -9.82 -3.79
N VAL A 155 21.03 -9.30 -3.62
CA VAL A 155 21.44 -8.03 -4.23
C VAL A 155 21.43 -8.13 -5.75
N PHE A 156 21.88 -9.24 -6.33
CA PHE A 156 21.80 -9.48 -7.76
C PHE A 156 20.36 -9.42 -8.27
N ALA A 157 19.45 -10.13 -7.60
CA ALA A 157 18.04 -10.16 -7.96
C ALA A 157 17.40 -8.76 -7.83
N ASN A 158 17.63 -8.09 -6.70
CA ASN A 158 17.12 -6.74 -6.43
C ASN A 158 17.65 -5.71 -7.44
N ALA A 159 18.95 -5.69 -7.69
CA ALA A 159 19.55 -4.79 -8.67
C ALA A 159 19.04 -5.07 -10.09
N THR A 160 18.85 -6.34 -10.46
CA THR A 160 18.29 -6.72 -11.77
C THR A 160 16.86 -6.19 -11.93
N ALA A 161 15.98 -6.46 -10.96
CA ALA A 161 14.61 -5.96 -10.96
C ALA A 161 14.56 -4.41 -10.99
N PHE A 162 15.39 -3.77 -10.17
CA PHE A 162 15.47 -2.31 -10.08
C PHE A 162 15.93 -1.63 -11.38
N LEU A 163 16.97 -2.18 -12.02
CA LEU A 163 17.53 -1.63 -13.25
C LEU A 163 16.61 -1.85 -14.46
N LEU A 164 15.86 -2.96 -14.50
CA LEU A 164 14.94 -3.28 -15.58
C LEU A 164 13.53 -2.69 -15.40
N ALA A 165 13.16 -2.27 -14.19
CA ALA A 165 11.84 -1.70 -13.91
C ALA A 165 11.37 -0.58 -14.88
N PRO A 166 12.22 0.37 -15.34
CA PRO A 166 11.80 1.40 -16.31
C PRO A 166 11.47 0.85 -17.70
N HIS A 167 11.92 -0.37 -18.01
CA HIS A 167 11.79 -1.02 -19.31
C HIS A 167 10.66 -2.06 -19.33
N GLY A 168 9.98 -2.28 -18.20
CA GLY A 168 8.81 -3.15 -18.12
C GLY A 168 7.64 -2.63 -18.96
N SER A 169 6.90 -3.55 -19.57
CA SER A 169 5.66 -3.28 -20.33
C SER A 169 4.44 -3.88 -19.63
N GLU A 170 3.27 -3.86 -20.25
CA GLU A 170 2.07 -4.56 -19.76
C GLU A 170 2.18 -6.09 -19.91
N VAL A 171 3.19 -6.59 -20.64
CA VAL A 171 3.45 -8.02 -20.80
C VAL A 171 4.03 -8.59 -19.52
N SER A 172 3.38 -9.62 -18.97
CA SER A 172 3.84 -10.38 -17.81
C SER A 172 4.13 -11.84 -18.20
N VAL A 173 5.16 -12.43 -17.57
CA VAL A 173 5.54 -13.84 -17.75
C VAL A 173 5.54 -14.53 -16.39
N GLU A 174 4.98 -15.74 -16.33
CA GLU A 174 5.05 -16.62 -15.15
C GLU A 174 6.20 -17.62 -15.35
N VAL A 175 7.27 -17.46 -14.58
CA VAL A 175 8.47 -18.33 -14.63
C VAL A 175 8.41 -19.50 -13.63
N GLY A 176 7.48 -19.47 -12.68
CA GLY A 176 7.40 -20.46 -11.59
C GLY A 176 8.31 -20.14 -10.40
N GLU A 177 8.45 -21.10 -9.48
CA GLU A 177 9.29 -20.95 -8.27
C GLU A 177 10.75 -21.24 -8.58
N VAL A 178 11.66 -20.35 -8.15
CA VAL A 178 13.11 -20.53 -8.34
C VAL A 178 13.65 -21.63 -7.40
N GLU A 179 14.32 -22.63 -7.99
CA GLU A 179 14.78 -23.84 -7.31
C GLU A 179 16.30 -23.84 -7.00
N GLU A 180 17.17 -23.46 -7.95
CA GLU A 180 18.63 -23.58 -7.96
C GLU A 180 19.34 -22.48 -7.14
N VAL A 181 18.81 -22.16 -5.96
CA VAL A 181 19.47 -21.26 -5.01
C VAL A 181 20.53 -22.04 -4.23
N LEU A 182 21.81 -21.75 -4.46
CA LEU A 182 22.94 -22.38 -3.77
C LEU A 182 23.48 -21.50 -2.64
N THR A 183 24.00 -22.12 -1.58
CA THR A 183 24.52 -21.41 -0.38
C THR A 183 25.95 -21.82 -0.02
N ASP A 184 26.64 -22.52 -0.92
CA ASP A 184 28.02 -22.98 -0.71
C ASP A 184 29.02 -21.82 -0.70
N ASN A 185 28.85 -20.85 -1.61
CA ASN A 185 29.60 -19.59 -1.71
C ASN A 185 28.90 -18.66 -2.72
N SER A 186 29.27 -17.38 -2.72
CA SER A 186 28.68 -16.34 -3.56
C SER A 186 28.81 -16.61 -5.06
N GLN A 187 29.92 -17.16 -5.53
CA GLN A 187 30.12 -17.46 -6.95
C GLN A 187 29.19 -18.59 -7.44
N LEU A 188 29.09 -19.68 -6.67
CA LEU A 188 28.17 -20.78 -7.00
C LEU A 188 26.70 -20.37 -6.90
N ALA A 189 26.35 -19.48 -5.97
CA ALA A 189 25.01 -18.92 -5.88
C ALA A 189 24.64 -18.15 -7.16
N LEU A 190 25.54 -17.29 -7.65
CA LEU A 190 25.33 -16.59 -8.93
C LEU A 190 25.27 -17.55 -10.11
N HIS A 191 26.16 -18.55 -10.19
CA HIS A 191 26.11 -19.54 -11.27
C HIS A 191 24.80 -20.34 -11.29
N GLY A 192 24.28 -20.73 -10.12
CA GLY A 192 22.99 -21.40 -10.01
C GLY A 192 21.83 -20.52 -10.50
N ALA A 193 21.77 -19.28 -10.02
CA ALA A 193 20.76 -18.32 -10.45
C ALA A 193 20.83 -18.00 -11.95
N LEU A 194 22.02 -17.79 -12.49
CA LEU A 194 22.23 -17.49 -13.91
C LEU A 194 21.92 -18.71 -14.81
N TRP A 195 22.19 -19.92 -14.33
CA TRP A 195 21.79 -21.14 -15.03
C TRP A 195 20.27 -21.27 -15.14
N GLU A 196 19.55 -21.01 -14.03
CA GLU A 196 18.08 -21.09 -14.04
C GLU A 196 17.45 -19.98 -14.89
N LEU A 197 17.99 -18.76 -14.80
CA LEU A 197 17.60 -17.66 -15.68
C LEU A 197 17.79 -17.99 -17.17
N ASP A 198 18.86 -18.69 -17.56
CA ASP A 198 19.07 -19.14 -18.94
C ASP A 198 17.95 -20.08 -19.40
N GLN A 199 17.47 -20.97 -18.53
CA GLN A 199 16.36 -21.87 -18.82
C GLN A 199 15.03 -21.11 -18.96
N ASP A 200 14.77 -20.14 -18.08
CA ASP A 200 13.56 -19.33 -18.12
C ASP A 200 13.50 -18.45 -19.38
N ILE A 201 14.64 -17.85 -19.76
CA ILE A 201 14.75 -17.10 -21.01
C ILE A 201 14.49 -18.04 -22.19
N ALA A 202 15.11 -19.23 -22.21
CA ALA A 202 14.88 -20.20 -23.29
C ALA A 202 13.41 -20.65 -23.41
N ALA A 203 12.70 -20.76 -22.27
CA ALA A 203 11.32 -21.23 -22.24
C ALA A 203 10.30 -20.13 -22.57
N HIS A 204 10.57 -18.89 -22.18
CA HIS A 204 9.57 -17.83 -22.15
C HIS A 204 9.90 -16.58 -22.96
N ALA A 205 11.17 -16.30 -23.23
CA ALA A 205 11.56 -15.18 -24.07
C ALA A 205 11.29 -15.54 -25.54
N GLY A 206 10.40 -14.78 -26.18
CA GLY A 206 10.10 -14.91 -27.61
C GLY A 206 10.01 -13.57 -28.34
N ASP A 207 10.17 -12.47 -27.61
CA ASP A 207 10.32 -11.10 -28.10
C ASP A 207 10.95 -10.25 -26.98
N ASP A 208 11.34 -9.01 -27.30
CA ASP A 208 11.97 -8.06 -26.35
C ASP A 208 11.10 -7.79 -25.11
N ALA A 209 9.78 -7.70 -25.26
CA ALA A 209 8.88 -7.38 -24.15
C ALA A 209 8.77 -8.56 -23.17
N ARG A 210 8.67 -9.78 -23.71
CA ARG A 210 8.70 -11.02 -22.93
C ARG A 210 10.06 -11.26 -22.30
N LEU A 211 11.16 -10.92 -22.98
CA LEU A 211 12.50 -11.02 -22.40
C LEU A 211 12.61 -10.20 -21.11
N VAL A 212 12.22 -8.92 -21.15
CA VAL A 212 12.24 -8.05 -19.94
C VAL A 212 11.31 -8.59 -18.87
N ALA A 213 10.11 -9.05 -19.24
CA ALA A 213 9.14 -9.62 -18.31
C ALA A 213 9.67 -10.91 -17.63
N THR A 214 10.29 -11.82 -18.39
CA THR A 214 10.89 -13.07 -17.88
C THR A 214 12.02 -12.76 -16.89
N VAL A 215 12.97 -11.88 -17.25
CA VAL A 215 14.11 -11.56 -16.38
C VAL A 215 13.63 -10.85 -15.10
N SER A 216 12.64 -9.96 -15.20
CA SER A 216 12.07 -9.26 -14.05
C SER A 216 11.31 -10.22 -13.13
N ALA A 217 10.48 -11.10 -13.70
CA ALA A 217 9.73 -12.11 -12.94
C ALA A 217 10.67 -13.09 -12.22
N PHE A 218 11.73 -13.56 -12.89
CA PHE A 218 12.77 -14.39 -12.27
C PHE A 218 13.44 -13.66 -11.10
N ALA A 219 13.81 -12.40 -11.28
CA ALA A 219 14.43 -11.60 -10.22
C ALA A 219 13.51 -11.44 -8.99
N GLU A 220 12.21 -11.23 -9.18
CA GLU A 220 11.23 -11.19 -8.10
C GLU A 220 11.15 -12.53 -7.34
N GLN A 221 11.02 -13.64 -8.07
CA GLN A 221 10.94 -14.98 -7.47
C GLN A 221 12.23 -15.37 -6.73
N LEU A 222 13.40 -15.02 -7.29
CA LEU A 222 14.69 -15.24 -6.66
C LEU A 222 14.83 -14.44 -5.35
N MET A 223 14.38 -13.18 -5.32
CA MET A 223 14.36 -12.38 -4.09
C MET A 223 13.49 -13.02 -3.01
N GLU A 224 12.26 -13.41 -3.36
CA GLU A 224 11.33 -14.05 -2.41
C GLU A 224 11.91 -15.34 -1.84
N LYS A 225 12.45 -16.20 -2.70
CA LYS A 225 13.07 -17.46 -2.30
C LYS A 225 14.27 -17.26 -1.38
N ILE A 226 15.14 -16.29 -1.68
CA ILE A 226 16.32 -15.98 -0.87
C ILE A 226 15.90 -15.38 0.47
N ALA A 227 14.95 -14.44 0.49
CA ALA A 227 14.44 -13.84 1.72
C ALA A 227 13.85 -14.90 2.65
N LEU A 228 13.12 -15.89 2.11
CA LEU A 228 12.61 -17.02 2.90
C LEU A 228 13.74 -17.87 3.49
N ARG A 229 14.80 -18.14 2.73
CA ARG A 229 15.98 -18.87 3.25
C ARG A 229 16.73 -18.07 4.30
N ALA A 230 16.82 -16.75 4.13
CA ALA A 230 17.51 -15.85 5.05
C ALA A 230 16.88 -15.82 6.45
N GLN A 231 15.56 -16.05 6.58
CA GLN A 231 14.88 -16.10 7.88
C GLN A 231 15.47 -17.13 8.85
N ASN A 232 16.04 -18.22 8.32
CA ASN A 232 16.60 -19.31 9.10
C ASN A 232 18.14 -19.34 9.08
N ALA A 233 18.79 -18.37 8.43
CA ALA A 233 20.24 -18.33 8.27
C ALA A 233 20.91 -17.48 9.36
N GLY A 234 22.06 -17.93 9.86
CA GLY A 234 22.88 -17.18 10.80
C GLY A 234 23.79 -16.15 10.11
N ARG A 235 24.47 -15.31 10.89
CA ARG A 235 25.55 -14.41 10.44
C ARG A 235 25.16 -13.33 9.42
N LEU A 236 23.87 -12.98 9.34
CA LEU A 236 23.36 -11.97 8.41
C LEU A 236 23.41 -10.52 8.92
N SER A 237 23.76 -10.29 10.19
CA SER A 237 23.66 -8.96 10.83
C SER A 237 24.49 -7.87 10.15
N ALA A 238 25.63 -8.22 9.56
CA ALA A 238 26.45 -7.28 8.80
C ALA A 238 25.79 -6.84 7.48
N PHE A 239 24.88 -7.65 6.94
CA PHE A 239 24.11 -7.32 5.74
C PHE A 239 22.80 -6.62 6.05
N THR A 240 22.04 -7.09 7.05
CA THR A 240 20.75 -6.49 7.43
C THR A 240 20.88 -5.22 8.24
N GLY A 241 22.00 -5.01 8.93
CA GLY A 241 22.30 -3.82 9.71
C GLY A 241 22.97 -2.68 8.93
N ALA A 242 23.29 -2.89 7.65
CA ALA A 242 23.94 -1.91 6.79
C ALA A 242 23.01 -1.48 5.65
N SER A 243 23.20 -0.25 5.16
CA SER A 243 22.54 0.24 3.95
C SER A 243 23.59 0.75 2.97
N TRP A 244 23.50 0.29 1.73
CA TRP A 244 24.36 0.75 0.64
C TRP A 244 23.59 1.59 -0.36
N ARG A 245 24.25 2.60 -0.91
CA ARG A 245 23.70 3.49 -1.92
C ARG A 245 24.60 3.53 -3.15
N VAL A 246 24.04 3.18 -4.30
CA VAL A 246 24.68 3.36 -5.61
C VAL A 246 24.15 4.65 -6.21
N GLU A 247 24.91 5.73 -6.06
CA GLU A 247 24.49 7.07 -6.48
C GLU A 247 24.18 7.15 -7.99
N ALA A 248 24.96 6.46 -8.82
CA ALA A 248 24.80 6.48 -10.28
C ALA A 248 23.44 5.94 -10.76
N ASP A 249 22.81 5.05 -10.00
CA ASP A 249 21.54 4.40 -10.37
C ASP A 249 20.32 4.90 -9.57
N ASP A 250 20.54 5.73 -8.55
CA ASP A 250 19.55 6.04 -7.51
C ASP A 250 19.09 4.76 -6.76
N PHE A 251 19.98 3.78 -6.63
CA PHE A 251 19.66 2.45 -6.08
C PHE A 251 20.12 2.33 -4.62
N THR A 252 19.22 1.96 -3.72
CA THR A 252 19.52 1.76 -2.30
C THR A 252 19.27 0.31 -1.90
N ILE A 253 20.28 -0.31 -1.30
CA ILE A 253 20.24 -1.69 -0.80
C ILE A 253 20.08 -1.63 0.73
N ARG A 254 19.08 -2.35 1.25
CA ARG A 254 18.79 -2.47 2.69
C ARG A 254 18.43 -3.91 3.01
N GLY A 255 19.41 -4.69 3.47
CA GLY A 255 19.21 -6.10 3.78
C GLY A 255 18.46 -6.87 2.67
N PHE A 256 17.43 -7.63 3.08
CA PHE A 256 16.58 -8.43 2.19
C PHE A 256 15.30 -7.71 1.75
N ASP A 257 15.27 -6.37 1.79
CA ASP A 257 14.16 -5.58 1.26
C ASP A 257 14.33 -5.36 -0.25
N ALA A 258 13.27 -5.59 -1.02
CA ALA A 258 13.24 -5.25 -2.44
C ALA A 258 13.27 -3.72 -2.60
N ALA A 259 14.24 -3.21 -3.35
CA ALA A 259 14.27 -1.79 -3.68
C ALA A 259 13.28 -1.55 -4.81
N SER A 260 12.31 -0.70 -4.58
CA SER A 260 11.45 -0.23 -5.67
C SER A 260 12.12 0.95 -6.35
N LYS A 261 12.57 0.76 -7.61
CA LYS A 261 12.47 1.85 -8.58
C LYS A 261 11.00 1.86 -8.94
N GLY A 262 10.17 2.40 -8.03
CA GLY A 262 8.84 2.76 -8.46
C GLY A 262 9.04 3.53 -9.76
N LYS A 263 8.18 3.31 -10.75
CA LYS A 263 7.67 4.51 -11.41
C LYS A 263 7.36 5.41 -10.23
N SER A 264 8.20 6.42 -9.99
CA SER A 264 7.74 7.61 -9.30
C SER A 264 6.49 7.90 -10.10
N SER A 265 5.34 7.51 -9.56
CA SER A 265 4.07 8.06 -9.96
C SER A 265 4.23 9.49 -9.50
N THR A 266 5.00 10.24 -10.29
CA THR A 266 5.26 11.65 -10.14
C THR A 266 3.87 12.18 -10.02
N LEU A 267 3.49 12.61 -8.82
CA LEU A 267 2.11 12.63 -8.40
C LEU A 267 1.29 13.37 -9.48
N THR A 268 0.60 12.64 -10.36
CA THR A 268 -0.11 13.20 -11.53
C THR A 268 -1.47 13.74 -11.10
N MET A 269 -1.52 14.21 -9.86
CA MET A 269 -2.70 14.70 -9.21
C MET A 269 -2.57 16.21 -9.07
N THR A 270 -3.51 16.93 -9.66
CA THR A 270 -3.60 18.37 -9.47
C THR A 270 -4.08 18.65 -8.05
N PHE A 271 -3.22 19.27 -7.25
CA PHE A 271 -3.60 19.69 -5.90
C PHE A 271 -4.62 20.82 -5.93
N LYS A 272 -5.46 20.85 -4.89
CA LYS A 272 -6.49 21.87 -4.70
C LYS A 272 -6.29 22.60 -3.38
N GLN A 273 -6.48 23.91 -3.38
CA GLN A 273 -6.47 24.70 -2.16
C GLN A 273 -7.82 24.58 -1.43
N PRO A 274 -7.88 24.84 -0.11
CA PRO A 274 -9.12 24.74 0.65
C PRO A 274 -10.29 25.58 0.13
N HIS A 275 -10.00 26.71 -0.52
CA HIS A 275 -11.02 27.60 -1.13
C HIS A 275 -11.54 27.07 -2.47
N GLU A 276 -10.79 26.19 -3.15
CA GLU A 276 -11.21 25.54 -4.41
C GLU A 276 -12.19 24.37 -4.17
N VAL A 277 -12.33 23.91 -2.92
CA VAL A 277 -13.35 22.95 -2.51
C VAL A 277 -14.54 23.74 -1.97
N VAL A 278 -15.54 24.02 -2.82
CA VAL A 278 -16.71 24.82 -2.44
C VAL A 278 -17.71 23.99 -1.63
N GLY A 279 -18.34 24.60 -0.62
CA GLY A 279 -19.17 23.91 0.36
C GLY A 279 -18.37 22.97 1.28
N ASN A 280 -18.98 21.84 1.66
CA ASN A 280 -18.32 20.76 2.40
C ASN A 280 -17.58 21.20 3.68
N HIS A 281 -18.04 22.25 4.38
CA HIS A 281 -17.30 22.91 5.45
C HIS A 281 -16.79 21.95 6.54
N ILE A 282 -17.63 21.01 6.96
CA ILE A 282 -17.29 20.02 8.00
C ILE A 282 -16.19 19.07 7.49
N ALA A 283 -16.36 18.50 6.30
CA ALA A 283 -15.37 17.59 5.72
C ALA A 283 -14.03 18.30 5.48
N LYS A 284 -14.05 19.57 5.03
CA LYS A 284 -12.83 20.38 4.89
C LYS A 284 -12.12 20.60 6.22
N TYR A 285 -12.87 20.94 7.26
CA TYR A 285 -12.34 21.10 8.61
C TYR A 285 -11.65 19.83 9.11
N GLN A 286 -12.33 18.69 8.98
CA GLN A 286 -11.83 17.40 9.44
C GLN A 286 -10.59 16.98 8.63
N ALA A 287 -10.58 17.18 7.31
CA ALA A 287 -9.43 16.93 6.45
C ALA A 287 -8.22 17.81 6.80
N LEU A 288 -8.44 19.11 7.05
CA LEU A 288 -7.38 20.04 7.47
C LEU A 288 -6.76 19.60 8.79
N LYS A 289 -7.59 19.30 9.78
CA LYS A 289 -7.18 18.84 11.10
C LYS A 289 -6.38 17.54 11.03
N LEU A 290 -6.88 16.55 10.30
CA LEU A 290 -6.20 15.26 10.11
C LEU A 290 -4.85 15.43 9.39
N SER A 291 -4.79 16.31 8.39
CA SER A 291 -3.53 16.64 7.69
C SER A 291 -2.47 17.19 8.65
N LYS A 292 -2.87 18.06 9.59
CA LYS A 292 -1.97 18.60 10.62
C LYS A 292 -1.60 17.56 11.69
N MET A 293 -2.53 16.68 12.09
CA MET A 293 -2.28 15.60 13.06
C MET A 293 -1.20 14.63 12.59
N LEU A 294 -1.18 14.29 11.28
CA LEU A 294 -0.14 13.43 10.69
C LEU A 294 1.27 13.99 10.91
N MET A 295 1.42 15.32 10.83
CA MET A 295 2.71 15.98 10.95
C MET A 295 3.32 15.90 12.36
N ALA A 296 2.53 15.56 13.38
CA ALA A 296 3.03 15.37 14.74
C ALA A 296 3.85 14.06 14.92
N TYR A 297 3.84 13.18 13.92
CA TYR A 297 4.59 11.91 13.94
C TYR A 297 6.08 12.13 14.21
N ASP A 298 6.65 11.23 15.00
CA ASP A 298 8.06 11.20 15.35
C ASP A 298 8.73 10.01 14.66
N PHE A 299 9.63 10.28 13.71
CA PHE A 299 10.29 9.25 12.91
C PHE A 299 11.31 8.41 13.70
N GLU A 300 11.88 8.95 14.78
CA GLU A 300 12.83 8.23 15.63
C GLU A 300 12.09 7.23 16.53
N ARG A 301 11.08 7.71 17.27
CA ARG A 301 10.28 6.86 18.16
C ARG A 301 9.25 6.01 17.40
N LYS A 302 8.94 6.36 16.15
CA LYS A 302 7.91 5.74 15.31
C LYS A 302 6.52 5.79 15.96
N LEU A 303 6.21 6.93 16.58
CA LEU A 303 4.96 7.17 17.32
C LEU A 303 4.42 8.58 17.04
N ASN A 304 3.11 8.73 17.11
CA ASN A 304 2.42 10.01 17.03
C ASN A 304 1.72 10.29 18.38
N PRO A 305 1.90 11.47 19.01
CA PRO A 305 1.21 11.81 20.25
C PRO A 305 -0.31 11.69 20.17
N PHE A 306 -0.93 11.96 19.01
CA PHE A 306 -2.39 11.77 18.82
C PHE A 306 -2.82 10.31 18.82
N ALA A 307 -1.93 9.37 18.47
CA ALA A 307 -2.21 7.94 18.57
C ALA A 307 -2.18 7.48 20.04
N GLU A 308 -1.35 8.11 20.87
CA GLU A 308 -1.25 7.80 22.32
C GLU A 308 -2.35 8.47 23.14
N LEU A 309 -2.58 9.76 22.93
CA LEU A 309 -3.60 10.56 23.64
C LEU A 309 -5.03 10.18 23.22
N GLY A 310 -5.17 9.46 22.12
CA GLY A 310 -6.43 9.19 21.44
C GLY A 310 -6.81 10.33 20.50
N GLY A 311 -7.69 10.02 19.54
CA GLY A 311 -8.19 10.99 18.57
C GLY A 311 -7.52 10.94 17.19
N PHE A 312 -6.43 10.19 17.01
CA PHE A 312 -5.87 9.94 15.68
C PHE A 312 -6.83 9.11 14.83
N ILE A 313 -7.16 9.63 13.65
CA ILE A 313 -8.06 8.97 12.69
C ILE A 313 -7.19 8.18 11.71
N PHE A 314 -7.05 6.88 11.94
CA PHE A 314 -6.28 6.00 11.05
C PHE A 314 -7.05 5.67 9.76
N THR A 315 -8.37 5.55 9.85
CA THR A 315 -9.28 5.26 8.75
C THR A 315 -10.47 6.19 8.83
N PHE A 316 -10.92 6.73 7.70
CA PHE A 316 -12.16 7.49 7.64
C PHE A 316 -12.97 7.13 6.38
N MET A 317 -14.28 7.33 6.45
CA MET A 317 -15.19 7.18 5.32
C MET A 317 -15.61 8.56 4.82
N GLY A 318 -15.38 8.87 3.55
CA GLY A 318 -15.91 10.05 2.87
C GLY A 318 -17.12 9.67 2.01
N ASP A 319 -18.32 9.96 2.46
CA ASP A 319 -19.56 9.60 1.75
C ASP A 319 -20.29 10.83 1.22
N GLY A 320 -20.82 10.69 0.01
CA GLY A 320 -21.48 11.79 -0.70
C GLY A 320 -22.01 11.32 -2.03
N LYS A 321 -23.08 11.97 -2.50
CA LYS A 321 -23.65 11.66 -3.82
C LYS A 321 -22.62 11.87 -4.95
N PRO A 322 -22.81 11.25 -6.11
CA PRO A 322 -21.96 11.53 -7.27
C PRO A 322 -21.88 13.03 -7.58
N GLY A 323 -20.66 13.54 -7.79
CA GLY A 323 -20.42 14.94 -8.17
C GLY A 323 -20.36 15.95 -7.01
N THR A 324 -20.34 15.53 -5.74
CA THR A 324 -20.29 16.45 -4.59
C THR A 324 -18.89 16.94 -4.18
N GLY A 325 -17.86 16.61 -4.97
CA GLY A 325 -16.49 17.10 -4.74
C GLY A 325 -15.60 16.19 -3.89
N LYS A 326 -15.91 14.89 -3.76
CA LYS A 326 -15.05 13.90 -3.06
C LYS A 326 -13.62 13.86 -3.62
N THR A 327 -13.48 13.74 -4.94
CA THR A 327 -12.16 13.75 -5.60
C THR A 327 -11.41 15.06 -5.33
N THR A 328 -12.11 16.19 -5.36
CA THR A 328 -11.53 17.51 -5.04
C THR A 328 -11.09 17.60 -3.58
N LEU A 329 -11.83 16.98 -2.65
CA LEU A 329 -11.45 16.88 -1.24
C LEU A 329 -10.19 16.02 -1.05
N ILE A 330 -10.05 14.91 -1.78
CA ILE A 330 -8.82 14.09 -1.78
C ILE A 330 -7.64 14.92 -2.31
N GLN A 331 -7.83 15.63 -3.44
CA GLN A 331 -6.82 16.53 -4.03
C GLN A 331 -6.37 17.62 -3.06
N MET A 332 -7.31 18.15 -2.29
CA MET A 332 -7.02 19.15 -1.27
C MET A 332 -6.22 18.56 -0.12
N MET A 333 -6.66 17.43 0.43
CA MET A 333 -5.99 16.79 1.57
C MET A 333 -4.57 16.33 1.22
N ALA A 334 -4.38 15.69 0.06
CA ALA A 334 -3.06 15.30 -0.43
C ALA A 334 -2.14 16.52 -0.64
N GLY A 335 -2.69 17.63 -1.15
CA GLY A 335 -1.95 18.89 -1.35
C GLY A 335 -1.52 19.55 -0.05
N LEU A 336 -2.40 19.56 0.96
CA LEU A 336 -2.09 20.08 2.29
C LEU A 336 -0.98 19.28 2.96
N ILE A 337 -1.11 17.94 3.00
CA ILE A 337 -0.11 17.06 3.63
C ILE A 337 1.22 17.21 2.92
N LYS A 338 1.22 17.21 1.57
CA LYS A 338 2.45 17.43 0.81
C LYS A 338 3.08 18.78 1.13
N GLY A 339 2.31 19.86 1.14
CA GLY A 339 2.81 21.20 1.47
C GLY A 339 3.47 21.26 2.85
N TYR A 340 2.84 20.63 3.86
CA TYR A 340 3.42 20.55 5.20
C TYR A 340 4.70 19.69 5.23
N CYS A 341 4.72 18.57 4.51
CA CYS A 341 5.89 17.72 4.39
C CYS A 341 7.06 18.42 3.67
N ASP A 342 6.78 19.14 2.58
CA ASP A 342 7.78 19.92 1.84
C ASP A 342 8.41 20.99 2.76
N ASN A 343 7.60 21.69 3.57
CA ASN A 343 8.08 22.68 4.53
C ASN A 343 8.94 22.07 5.64
N ALA A 344 8.58 20.88 6.14
CA ALA A 344 9.29 20.18 7.21
C ALA A 344 10.47 19.32 6.72
N GLY A 345 10.61 19.12 5.41
CA GLY A 345 11.57 18.17 4.82
C GLY A 345 11.22 16.71 5.07
N TYR A 346 9.95 16.39 5.33
CA TYR A 346 9.48 15.02 5.57
C TYR A 346 9.17 14.31 4.25
N PRO A 347 9.49 13.00 4.13
CA PRO A 347 9.08 12.22 2.98
C PRO A 347 7.56 11.99 3.02
N PHE A 348 6.88 12.34 1.92
CA PHE A 348 5.44 12.15 1.74
C PHE A 348 5.18 11.07 0.68
N ARG A 349 4.21 10.20 0.96
CA ARG A 349 3.74 9.21 0.00
C ARG A 349 2.22 9.20 -0.07
N TYR A 350 1.70 9.39 -1.28
CA TYR A 350 0.30 9.19 -1.61
C TYR A 350 0.14 8.00 -2.55
N GLN A 351 -0.87 7.18 -2.29
CA GLN A 351 -1.25 6.08 -3.16
C GLN A 351 -2.77 5.99 -3.19
N ASN A 352 -3.33 5.70 -4.36
CA ASN A 352 -4.75 5.38 -4.52
C ASN A 352 -4.91 3.89 -4.88
N LEU A 353 -5.86 3.22 -4.26
CA LEU A 353 -6.37 1.92 -4.65
C LEU A 353 -7.63 2.17 -5.49
N SER A 354 -7.57 1.84 -6.78
CA SER A 354 -8.67 1.99 -7.74
C SER A 354 -9.12 0.62 -8.24
N THR A 355 -10.23 0.58 -8.98
CA THR A 355 -10.76 -0.62 -9.62
C THR A 355 -9.76 -1.33 -10.55
N GLU A 356 -8.74 -0.63 -11.03
CA GLU A 356 -7.60 -1.20 -11.80
C GLU A 356 -6.80 -2.23 -10.99
N SER A 357 -6.91 -2.20 -9.66
CA SER A 357 -6.27 -3.18 -8.78
C SER A 357 -7.01 -4.51 -8.70
N ILE A 358 -8.25 -4.57 -9.23
CA ILE A 358 -9.05 -5.79 -9.32
C ILE A 358 -8.54 -6.58 -10.53
N ASP A 359 -8.06 -7.78 -10.25
CA ASP A 359 -7.57 -8.70 -11.25
C ASP A 359 -8.47 -9.95 -11.32
N SER A 360 -8.61 -10.49 -12.53
CA SER A 360 -9.23 -11.78 -12.81
C SER A 360 -8.42 -12.98 -12.31
N TYR A 361 -7.12 -12.82 -12.10
CA TYR A 361 -6.23 -13.84 -11.56
C TYR A 361 -6.40 -13.98 -10.05
N GLN A 362 -6.65 -15.22 -9.60
CA GLN A 362 -6.90 -15.55 -8.19
C GLN A 362 -5.73 -15.11 -7.30
N GLY A 363 -6.02 -14.39 -6.22
CA GLY A 363 -5.02 -13.92 -5.26
C GLY A 363 -4.26 -12.66 -5.68
N LYS A 364 -4.28 -12.26 -6.97
CA LYS A 364 -3.58 -11.06 -7.43
C LYS A 364 -4.23 -9.78 -6.91
N SER A 365 -5.56 -9.75 -6.84
CA SER A 365 -6.31 -8.65 -6.22
C SER A 365 -5.91 -8.45 -4.74
N ALA A 366 -5.75 -9.55 -3.99
CA ALA A 366 -5.24 -9.49 -2.62
C ALA A 366 -3.78 -8.99 -2.54
N GLN A 367 -2.90 -9.44 -3.44
CA GLN A 367 -1.51 -8.99 -3.50
C GLN A 367 -1.41 -7.48 -3.78
N ASN A 368 -2.18 -6.98 -4.75
CA ASN A 368 -2.24 -5.57 -5.11
C ASN A 368 -2.71 -4.73 -3.90
N ALA A 369 -3.77 -5.17 -3.21
CA ALA A 369 -4.25 -4.51 -2.01
C ALA A 369 -3.21 -4.53 -0.87
N LYS A 370 -2.48 -5.65 -0.68
CA LYS A 370 -1.40 -5.73 0.33
C LYS A 370 -0.24 -4.81 -0.01
N ALA A 371 0.17 -4.76 -1.27
CA ALA A 371 1.22 -3.87 -1.74
C ALA A 371 0.85 -2.39 -1.52
N PHE A 372 -0.40 -2.03 -1.84
CA PHE A 372 -0.98 -0.71 -1.52
C PHE A 372 -0.86 -0.36 -0.03
N ILE A 373 -1.34 -1.25 0.85
CA ILE A 373 -1.29 -1.02 2.30
C ILE A 373 0.16 -0.87 2.77
N ASN A 374 1.03 -1.82 2.42
CA ASN A 374 2.44 -1.85 2.84
C ASN A 374 3.20 -0.58 2.42
N THR A 375 2.90 -0.07 1.22
CA THR A 375 3.50 1.14 0.67
C THR A 375 3.12 2.38 1.48
N VAL A 376 1.87 2.47 1.94
CA VAL A 376 1.34 3.63 2.67
C VAL A 376 1.72 3.58 4.16
N ILE A 377 1.76 2.40 4.79
CA ILE A 377 2.07 2.26 6.23
C ILE A 377 3.56 2.37 6.57
N ASP A 378 4.44 2.45 5.56
CA ASP A 378 5.89 2.57 5.72
C ASP A 378 6.27 3.58 6.83
N PRO A 379 6.89 3.13 7.95
CA PRO A 379 7.21 3.99 9.09
C PRO A 379 8.18 5.13 8.77
N GLY A 380 8.87 5.05 7.63
CA GLY A 380 9.82 6.05 7.15
C GLY A 380 9.17 7.21 6.40
N VAL A 381 7.84 7.21 6.18
CA VAL A 381 7.13 8.26 5.44
C VAL A 381 5.84 8.72 6.13
N ILE A 382 5.41 9.94 5.82
CA ILE A 382 4.02 10.36 6.04
C ILE A 382 3.17 9.82 4.88
N GLY A 383 2.22 8.94 5.20
CA GLY A 383 1.41 8.22 4.22
C GLY A 383 -0.02 8.75 4.11
N PHE A 384 -0.53 8.92 2.90
CA PHE A 384 -1.96 9.09 2.65
C PHE A 384 -2.45 8.09 1.60
N GLY A 385 -3.20 7.08 2.04
CA GLY A 385 -3.80 6.08 1.17
C GLY A 385 -5.26 6.42 0.90
N THR A 386 -5.70 6.37 -0.34
CA THR A 386 -7.13 6.48 -0.67
C THR A 386 -7.66 5.25 -1.36
N ILE A 387 -8.93 4.96 -1.12
CA ILE A 387 -9.70 3.92 -1.79
C ILE A 387 -10.92 4.63 -2.36
N ASP A 388 -10.80 5.08 -3.61
CA ASP A 388 -11.90 5.76 -4.31
C ASP A 388 -12.88 4.71 -4.86
N ASP A 389 -14.18 5.04 -4.84
CA ASP A 389 -15.26 4.10 -5.16
C ASP A 389 -15.15 2.76 -4.40
N ILE A 390 -14.99 2.82 -3.07
CA ILE A 390 -14.87 1.62 -2.22
C ILE A 390 -16.09 0.68 -2.37
N ASP A 391 -17.27 1.20 -2.70
CA ASP A 391 -18.47 0.40 -3.01
C ASP A 391 -18.31 -0.49 -4.25
N GLN A 392 -17.40 -0.14 -5.16
CA GLN A 392 -17.05 -0.96 -6.33
C GLN A 392 -15.82 -1.84 -6.09
N LEU A 393 -14.94 -1.47 -5.16
CA LEU A 393 -13.72 -2.21 -4.85
C LEU A 393 -13.92 -3.31 -3.80
N ALA A 394 -14.74 -3.02 -2.78
CA ALA A 394 -14.94 -3.87 -1.63
C ALA A 394 -16.41 -4.33 -1.56
N GLY A 395 -16.66 -5.51 -2.14
CA GLY A 395 -18.00 -6.09 -2.19
C GLY A 395 -18.51 -6.55 -0.82
N LYS A 396 -19.84 -6.43 -0.61
CA LYS A 396 -20.52 -6.89 0.61
C LYS A 396 -20.51 -8.42 0.69
N ARG A 397 -20.11 -8.95 1.84
CA ARG A 397 -20.04 -10.41 2.05
C ARG A 397 -21.43 -11.05 1.94
N GLY A 398 -21.53 -12.13 1.16
CA GLY A 398 -22.77 -12.88 0.96
C GLY A 398 -23.65 -12.34 -0.17
N ASP A 399 -23.28 -11.21 -0.78
CA ASP A 399 -23.91 -10.76 -2.02
C ASP A 399 -23.43 -11.63 -3.19
N ARG A 400 -24.38 -12.21 -3.93
CA ARG A 400 -24.10 -13.05 -5.11
C ARG A 400 -23.53 -12.24 -6.27
N GLN A 401 -23.64 -10.91 -6.25
CA GLN A 401 -23.12 -10.03 -7.30
C GLN A 401 -21.66 -9.61 -7.10
N SER A 402 -21.07 -9.86 -5.92
CA SER A 402 -19.68 -9.50 -5.64
C SER A 402 -18.69 -10.47 -6.31
N SER A 403 -17.66 -9.94 -6.97
CA SER A 403 -16.62 -10.75 -7.61
C SER A 403 -15.64 -11.34 -6.59
N ALA A 404 -14.94 -12.42 -6.97
CA ALA A 404 -13.91 -13.03 -6.12
C ALA A 404 -12.80 -12.03 -5.78
N GLY A 405 -12.33 -11.24 -6.76
CA GLY A 405 -11.31 -10.20 -6.55
C GLY A 405 -11.76 -9.10 -5.58
N GLN A 406 -13.02 -8.68 -5.65
CA GLN A 406 -13.59 -7.72 -4.68
C GLN A 406 -13.58 -8.31 -3.26
N LEU A 407 -13.98 -9.57 -3.09
CA LEU A 407 -13.99 -10.23 -1.78
C LEU A 407 -12.57 -10.42 -1.21
N GLU A 408 -11.58 -10.68 -2.07
CA GLU A 408 -10.16 -10.73 -1.72
C GLU A 408 -9.66 -9.39 -1.19
N ILE A 409 -9.95 -8.28 -1.89
CA ILE A 409 -9.59 -6.92 -1.44
C ILE A 409 -10.28 -6.60 -0.11
N THR A 410 -11.58 -6.88 0.00
CA THR A 410 -12.36 -6.71 1.23
C THR A 410 -11.70 -7.43 2.42
N ALA A 411 -11.20 -8.66 2.22
CA ALA A 411 -10.49 -9.40 3.26
C ALA A 411 -9.19 -8.73 3.71
N VAL A 412 -8.36 -8.27 2.76
CA VAL A 412 -7.10 -7.57 3.04
C VAL A 412 -7.33 -6.26 3.77
N LEU A 413 -8.30 -5.45 3.34
CA LEU A 413 -8.65 -4.18 3.99
C LEU A 413 -9.11 -4.40 5.44
N MET A 414 -9.92 -5.44 5.68
CA MET A 414 -10.31 -5.80 7.04
C MET A 414 -9.12 -6.18 7.91
N GLU A 415 -8.27 -7.07 7.44
CA GLU A 415 -7.05 -7.46 8.16
C GLU A 415 -6.17 -6.24 8.46
N SER A 416 -6.06 -5.32 7.51
CA SER A 416 -5.16 -4.17 7.62
C SER A 416 -5.68 -3.07 8.55
N PHE A 417 -6.98 -2.81 8.56
CA PHE A 417 -7.55 -1.68 9.31
C PHE A 417 -7.91 -1.98 10.76
N ALA A 418 -8.18 -3.24 11.09
CA ALA A 418 -8.53 -3.63 12.46
C ALA A 418 -8.18 -5.09 12.78
N GLY A 419 -7.16 -5.65 12.12
CA GLY A 419 -6.66 -6.99 12.42
C GLY A 419 -5.90 -7.03 13.74
N ALA A 420 -5.72 -8.22 14.30
CA ALA A 420 -4.98 -8.42 15.55
C ALA A 420 -3.52 -7.92 15.48
N ASN A 421 -2.97 -7.82 14.27
CA ASN A 421 -1.59 -7.39 14.01
C ASN A 421 -1.49 -5.95 13.47
N THR A 422 -2.60 -5.21 13.36
CA THR A 422 -2.57 -3.82 12.88
C THR A 422 -1.88 -2.91 13.90
N VAL A 423 -0.79 -2.26 13.49
CA VAL A 423 -0.07 -1.29 14.33
C VAL A 423 -0.31 0.12 13.81
N VAL A 424 -1.12 0.90 14.53
CA VAL A 424 -1.38 2.31 14.23
C VAL A 424 -0.30 3.17 14.88
N ARG A 425 0.68 3.61 14.09
CA ARG A 425 1.77 4.50 14.55
C ARG A 425 1.42 5.98 14.46
N GLY A 426 0.44 6.32 13.64
CA GLY A 426 0.02 7.69 13.36
C GLY A 426 0.87 8.43 12.32
N ASN A 427 1.63 7.70 11.50
CA ASN A 427 2.36 8.24 10.33
C ASN A 427 1.51 8.26 9.06
N CYS A 428 0.39 7.53 9.03
CA CYS A 428 -0.45 7.44 7.84
C CYS A 428 -1.94 7.40 8.16
N THR A 429 -2.76 7.75 7.17
CA THR A 429 -4.21 7.64 7.22
C THR A 429 -4.76 7.06 5.93
N PHE A 430 -5.89 6.36 6.03
CA PHE A 430 -6.63 5.80 4.90
C PHE A 430 -8.01 6.46 4.75
N GLY A 431 -8.28 7.01 3.57
CA GLY A 431 -9.59 7.57 3.21
C GLY A 431 -10.36 6.63 2.28
N MET A 432 -11.50 6.14 2.73
CA MET A 432 -12.42 5.29 1.96
C MET A 432 -13.55 6.16 1.41
N PHE A 433 -13.67 6.30 0.09
CA PHE A 433 -14.66 7.20 -0.51
C PHE A 433 -15.73 6.41 -1.26
N SER A 434 -17.00 6.70 -0.99
CA SER A 434 -18.12 5.97 -1.60
C SER A 434 -19.23 6.89 -2.09
N ASN A 435 -19.86 6.51 -3.20
CA ASN A 435 -21.11 7.12 -3.67
C ASN A 435 -22.34 6.50 -3.00
N TYR A 436 -22.22 5.25 -2.59
CA TYR A 436 -23.29 4.39 -2.07
C TYR A 436 -22.79 3.66 -0.82
N PRO A 437 -22.67 4.34 0.33
CA PRO A 437 -22.12 3.76 1.55
C PRO A 437 -22.87 2.52 2.05
N GLU A 438 -24.13 2.33 1.65
CA GLU A 438 -24.95 1.15 1.90
C GLU A 438 -24.46 -0.12 1.18
N ASN A 439 -23.74 0.03 0.07
CA ASN A 439 -23.19 -1.08 -0.72
C ASN A 439 -21.84 -1.56 -0.18
N VAL A 440 -21.22 -0.79 0.71
CA VAL A 440 -19.95 -1.15 1.35
C VAL A 440 -20.21 -2.18 2.46
N ASP A 441 -19.27 -3.12 2.64
CA ASP A 441 -19.35 -4.10 3.73
C ASP A 441 -19.52 -3.43 5.10
N ASP A 442 -20.50 -3.92 5.87
CA ASP A 442 -20.87 -3.34 7.16
C ASP A 442 -19.71 -3.35 8.17
N ALA A 443 -18.84 -4.37 8.13
CA ALA A 443 -17.69 -4.43 9.03
C ALA A 443 -16.60 -3.42 8.62
N LEU A 444 -16.40 -3.16 7.33
CA LEU A 444 -15.49 -2.09 6.88
C LEU A 444 -16.03 -0.71 7.26
N ARG A 445 -17.32 -0.47 7.04
CA ARG A 445 -17.98 0.78 7.43
C ARG A 445 -17.86 1.06 8.93
N GLN A 446 -18.09 0.05 9.76
CA GLN A 446 -17.94 0.15 11.22
C GLN A 446 -16.48 0.34 11.70
N ARG A 447 -15.49 0.06 10.85
CA ARG A 447 -14.06 0.24 11.15
C ARG A 447 -13.51 1.60 10.76
N ALA A 448 -14.31 2.44 10.10
CA ALA A 448 -13.93 3.84 9.86
C ALA A 448 -13.96 4.59 11.21
N GLY A 449 -12.82 5.15 11.62
CA GLY A 449 -12.68 5.94 12.84
C GLY A 449 -13.35 7.32 12.77
N ALA A 450 -13.68 7.78 11.56
CA ALA A 450 -14.46 9.00 11.33
C ALA A 450 -15.29 8.91 10.03
N ARG A 451 -16.32 9.75 9.93
CA ARG A 451 -17.17 9.90 8.73
C ARG A 451 -17.20 11.36 8.29
N PHE A 452 -16.79 11.60 7.05
CA PHE A 452 -16.70 12.92 6.44
C PHE A 452 -17.86 13.02 5.44
N LEU A 453 -18.90 13.76 5.80
CA LEU A 453 -20.05 13.95 4.92
C LEU A 453 -19.69 14.97 3.83
N VAL A 454 -19.72 14.53 2.58
CA VAL A 454 -19.37 15.31 1.40
C VAL A 454 -20.65 15.60 0.59
N ASP A 455 -21.45 16.56 1.05
CA ASP A 455 -22.73 16.92 0.43
C ASP A 455 -22.60 17.86 -0.77
N GLY A 456 -21.44 18.49 -0.97
CA GLY A 456 -21.21 19.50 -1.99
C GLY A 456 -21.75 20.88 -1.60
N PRO A 457 -21.93 21.80 -2.57
CA PRO A 457 -22.51 23.12 -2.33
C PRO A 457 -23.98 23.01 -1.90
N GLN A 458 -24.37 23.70 -0.83
CA GLN A 458 -25.73 23.64 -0.27
C GLN A 458 -26.46 24.97 -0.36
N THR A 459 -25.75 26.06 -0.10
CA THR A 459 -26.32 27.40 0.00
C THR A 459 -26.25 28.14 -1.33
N ARG A 460 -27.08 29.18 -1.52
CA ARG A 460 -27.01 30.06 -2.69
C ARG A 460 -25.60 30.62 -2.88
N GLU A 461 -24.96 30.98 -1.78
CA GLU A 461 -23.61 31.51 -1.71
C GLU A 461 -22.59 30.48 -2.22
N ASP A 462 -22.71 29.19 -1.85
CA ASP A 462 -21.89 28.11 -2.40
C ASP A 462 -22.07 27.95 -3.91
N TYR A 463 -23.30 28.06 -4.41
CA TYR A 463 -23.58 27.97 -5.85
C TYR A 463 -22.99 29.15 -6.63
N ILE A 464 -22.90 30.33 -6.03
CA ILE A 464 -22.20 31.48 -6.62
C ILE A 464 -20.69 31.22 -6.65
N ASP A 465 -20.12 30.74 -5.54
CA ASP A 465 -18.69 30.47 -5.42
C ASP A 465 -18.22 29.37 -6.40
N ILE A 466 -18.98 28.28 -6.56
CA ILE A 466 -18.62 27.20 -7.50
C ILE A 466 -18.74 27.66 -8.95
N LEU A 467 -19.76 28.47 -9.28
CA LEU A 467 -19.89 29.04 -10.62
C LEU A 467 -18.70 29.98 -10.90
N TYR A 468 -18.37 30.86 -9.96
CA TYR A 468 -17.24 31.78 -10.08
C TYR A 468 -15.92 31.02 -10.27
N LEU A 469 -15.68 29.95 -9.49
CA LEU A 469 -14.50 29.11 -9.61
C LEU A 469 -14.41 28.43 -10.99
N LEU A 470 -15.52 27.87 -11.49
CA LEU A 470 -15.56 27.12 -12.75
C LEU A 470 -15.53 28.02 -13.99
N MET A 471 -16.10 29.22 -13.93
CA MET A 471 -16.02 30.20 -15.02
C MET A 471 -14.60 30.75 -15.20
N GLY A 472 -13.76 30.65 -14.17
CA GLY A 472 -12.37 31.07 -14.22
C GLY A 472 -12.23 32.56 -14.48
N LYS A 473 -11.13 32.98 -15.12
CA LYS A 473 -10.81 34.40 -15.34
C LYS A 473 -11.21 34.93 -16.72
N ASN A 474 -11.83 34.10 -17.57
CA ASN A 474 -12.10 34.41 -18.98
C ASN A 474 -13.51 34.99 -19.19
N HIS A 475 -13.96 35.88 -18.30
CA HIS A 475 -15.24 36.57 -18.42
C HIS A 475 -15.24 37.90 -17.65
N ASP A 476 -16.08 38.86 -18.09
CA ASP A 476 -16.22 40.18 -17.46
C ASP A 476 -17.54 40.34 -16.66
N ILE A 477 -18.15 39.21 -16.29
CA ILE A 477 -19.43 39.20 -15.53
C ILE A 477 -19.18 39.69 -14.09
N PRO A 478 -19.84 40.77 -13.63
CA PRO A 478 -19.65 41.30 -12.27
C PRO A 478 -20.29 40.39 -11.21
N LEU A 479 -19.63 40.27 -10.05
CA LEU A 479 -20.08 39.44 -8.91
C LEU A 479 -21.38 39.92 -8.23
N GLY A 480 -21.74 41.19 -8.40
CA GLY A 480 -22.87 41.79 -7.68
C GLY A 480 -22.61 41.91 -6.17
N GLN A 481 -23.67 41.81 -5.36
CA GLN A 481 -23.57 41.85 -3.89
C GLN A 481 -23.21 40.46 -3.35
N HIS A 482 -21.99 40.00 -3.61
CA HIS A 482 -21.45 38.75 -3.09
C HIS A 482 -19.96 38.90 -2.83
N GLU A 483 -19.50 38.43 -1.67
CA GLU A 483 -18.09 38.34 -1.34
C GLU A 483 -17.65 36.88 -1.51
N VAL A 484 -16.79 36.64 -2.51
CA VAL A 484 -16.35 35.30 -2.89
C VAL A 484 -15.68 34.62 -1.69
N TYR A 485 -16.08 33.40 -1.38
CA TYR A 485 -15.55 32.57 -0.29
C TYR A 485 -15.81 33.04 1.14
N ALA A 486 -16.57 34.12 1.38
CA ALA A 486 -16.86 34.61 2.73
C ALA A 486 -17.66 33.60 3.58
N ALA A 487 -18.55 32.81 2.96
CA ALA A 487 -19.30 31.75 3.63
C ALA A 487 -18.42 30.54 4.03
N GLN A 488 -17.16 30.49 3.58
CA GLN A 488 -16.26 29.38 3.86
C GLN A 488 -15.56 29.46 5.23
N GLU A 489 -15.91 30.43 6.10
CA GLU A 489 -15.41 30.46 7.48
C GLU A 489 -15.89 29.24 8.30
N ILE A 490 -15.01 28.25 8.39
CA ILE A 490 -15.25 26.89 8.87
C ILE A 490 -15.84 26.81 10.29
N LYS A 491 -15.50 27.76 11.19
CA LYS A 491 -15.76 27.63 12.63
C LYS A 491 -17.24 27.77 13.04
N LYS A 492 -18.05 28.56 12.32
CA LYS A 492 -19.45 28.82 12.72
C LYS A 492 -20.39 27.65 12.41
N ALA A 493 -20.15 26.93 11.31
CA ALA A 493 -21.02 25.84 10.87
C ALA A 493 -20.90 24.58 11.75
N VAL A 494 -19.69 24.28 12.24
CA VAL A 494 -19.42 23.09 13.06
C VAL A 494 -20.11 23.18 14.43
N ALA A 495 -20.04 24.34 15.09
CA ALA A 495 -20.68 24.55 16.39
C ALA A 495 -22.20 24.39 16.33
N ALA A 496 -22.85 24.96 15.30
CA ALA A 496 -24.30 24.89 15.12
C ALA A 496 -24.81 23.45 14.88
N SER A 497 -24.02 22.61 14.20
CA SER A 497 -24.39 21.21 13.98
C SER A 497 -24.38 20.39 15.27
N PHE A 498 -23.38 20.58 16.15
CA PHE A 498 -23.34 19.85 17.43
C PHE A 498 -24.41 20.30 18.42
N GLU A 499 -24.76 21.59 18.43
CA GLU A 499 -25.85 22.10 19.27
C GLU A 499 -27.20 21.44 18.95
N SER A 500 -27.44 21.10 17.68
CA SER A 500 -28.67 20.41 17.27
C SER A 500 -28.86 19.06 17.94
N HIS A 501 -27.77 18.34 18.22
CA HIS A 501 -27.78 17.04 18.90
C HIS A 501 -27.90 17.12 20.42
N ALA A 502 -28.06 18.33 21.00
CA ALA A 502 -28.38 18.46 22.42
C ALA A 502 -29.71 17.74 22.77
N ARG A 503 -30.58 17.53 21.78
CA ARG A 503 -31.75 16.66 21.86
C ARG A 503 -31.74 15.64 20.72
N PRO A 504 -32.37 14.47 20.91
CA PRO A 504 -32.56 13.50 19.83
C PRO A 504 -33.59 13.98 18.80
N HIS A 505 -33.49 13.47 17.57
CA HIS A 505 -34.36 13.83 16.46
C HIS A 505 -35.33 12.72 16.05
N GLU A 506 -34.94 11.46 16.19
CA GLU A 506 -35.78 10.34 15.78
C GLU A 506 -36.89 10.08 16.81
N GLU A 507 -38.12 9.86 16.35
CA GLU A 507 -39.28 9.72 17.24
C GLU A 507 -39.10 8.62 18.30
N GLY A 508 -38.51 7.49 17.91
CA GLY A 508 -38.22 6.38 18.81
C GLY A 508 -37.29 6.80 19.95
N LEU A 509 -36.23 7.54 19.62
CA LEU A 509 -35.22 7.99 20.59
C LEU A 509 -35.73 9.16 21.46
N ILE A 510 -36.54 10.06 20.89
CA ILE A 510 -37.20 11.14 21.64
C ILE A 510 -38.02 10.56 22.79
N ARG A 511 -38.83 9.51 22.54
CA ARG A 511 -39.64 8.85 23.58
C ARG A 511 -38.78 8.28 24.71
N VAL A 512 -37.63 7.68 24.38
CA VAL A 512 -36.69 7.14 25.38
C VAL A 512 -36.07 8.27 26.20
N TYR A 513 -35.60 9.33 25.54
CA TYR A 513 -34.97 10.48 26.18
C TYR A 513 -35.94 11.18 27.14
N GLU A 514 -37.16 11.47 26.70
CA GLU A 514 -38.19 12.12 27.53
C GLU A 514 -38.61 11.26 28.73
N ARG A 515 -38.73 9.94 28.54
CA ARG A 515 -39.03 9.00 29.64
C ARG A 515 -37.92 9.02 30.70
N VAL A 516 -36.67 8.90 30.27
CA VAL A 516 -35.52 8.89 31.19
C VAL A 516 -35.38 10.24 31.89
N GLU A 517 -35.49 11.36 31.18
CA GLU A 517 -35.44 12.69 31.79
C GLU A 517 -36.56 12.89 32.82
N LYS A 518 -37.76 12.35 32.57
CA LYS A 518 -38.88 12.38 33.52
C LYS A 518 -38.64 11.54 34.77
N ASP A 519 -38.05 10.34 34.62
CA ASP A 519 -37.91 9.39 35.71
C ASP A 519 -36.72 9.71 36.65
N ILE A 520 -35.61 10.20 36.10
CA ILE A 520 -34.35 10.43 36.85
C ILE A 520 -33.82 11.87 36.80
N GLY A 521 -34.53 12.77 36.10
CA GLY A 521 -34.14 14.18 35.94
C GLY A 521 -33.02 14.40 34.93
N ARG A 522 -32.39 15.58 34.97
CA ARG A 522 -31.32 15.96 34.05
C ARG A 522 -30.14 14.99 34.10
N LEU A 523 -29.64 14.61 32.93
CA LEU A 523 -28.47 13.76 32.74
C LEU A 523 -27.18 14.55 33.09
N ASP A 524 -26.70 14.42 34.32
CA ASP A 524 -25.56 15.19 34.87
C ASP A 524 -24.44 14.30 35.46
N THR A 525 -24.64 12.98 35.50
CA THR A 525 -23.70 12.02 36.10
C THR A 525 -23.56 10.78 35.22
N ILE A 526 -22.42 10.09 35.32
CA ILE A 526 -22.16 8.82 34.58
C ILE A 526 -23.25 7.77 34.86
N ALA A 527 -23.75 7.68 36.10
CA ALA A 527 -24.81 6.74 36.45
C ALA A 527 -26.10 7.02 35.65
N LYS A 528 -26.52 8.29 35.56
CA LYS A 528 -27.70 8.69 34.79
C LYS A 528 -27.50 8.51 33.28
N LEU A 529 -26.32 8.82 32.76
CA LEU A 529 -25.95 8.54 31.36
C LEU A 529 -26.01 7.02 31.07
N GLY A 530 -25.57 6.19 32.01
CA GLY A 530 -25.69 4.74 31.93
C GLY A 530 -27.15 4.27 31.90
N THR A 531 -28.03 4.87 32.70
CA THR A 531 -29.48 4.61 32.64
C THR A 531 -30.07 5.00 31.28
N TYR A 532 -29.64 6.13 30.72
CA TYR A 532 -30.08 6.54 29.39
C TYR A 532 -29.63 5.55 28.31
N LEU A 533 -28.36 5.17 28.28
CA LEU A 533 -27.83 4.15 27.38
C LEU A 533 -28.57 2.80 27.50
N LYS A 534 -28.92 2.40 28.74
CA LYS A 534 -29.71 1.19 28.97
C LYS A 534 -31.13 1.31 28.39
N GLY A 535 -31.76 2.48 28.54
CA GLY A 535 -33.08 2.75 27.97
C GLY A 535 -33.09 2.72 26.43
N ILE A 536 -31.98 3.10 25.78
CA ILE A 536 -31.80 2.99 24.34
C ILE A 536 -31.72 1.52 23.94
N GLN A 537 -30.89 0.72 24.63
CA GLN A 537 -30.75 -0.72 24.36
C GLN A 537 -32.06 -1.50 24.54
N GLU A 538 -32.93 -1.10 25.47
CA GLU A 538 -34.24 -1.71 25.65
C GLU A 538 -35.22 -1.38 24.51
N ALA A 539 -35.00 -0.28 23.80
CA ALA A 539 -35.79 0.12 22.64
C ALA A 539 -35.22 -0.43 21.32
N ASP A 540 -33.92 -0.69 21.26
CA ASP A 540 -33.23 -1.28 20.12
C ASP A 540 -32.20 -2.34 20.58
N GLU A 541 -32.49 -3.61 20.28
CA GLU A 541 -31.62 -4.74 20.62
C GLU A 541 -30.26 -4.71 19.87
N GLY A 542 -30.16 -3.98 18.76
CA GLY A 542 -28.92 -3.76 18.03
C GLY A 542 -27.93 -2.84 18.76
N PHE A 543 -28.39 -2.05 19.73
CA PHE A 543 -27.57 -1.15 20.52
C PHE A 543 -26.77 -1.92 21.60
N THR A 544 -25.61 -2.46 21.22
CA THR A 544 -24.77 -3.30 22.09
C THR A 544 -23.62 -2.54 22.75
N GLY A 545 -22.81 -3.24 23.57
CA GLY A 545 -21.58 -2.66 24.18
C GLY A 545 -20.58 -2.07 23.16
N ARG A 546 -20.64 -2.49 21.89
CA ARG A 546 -19.86 -1.87 20.80
C ARG A 546 -20.29 -0.43 20.53
N ALA A 547 -21.60 -0.15 20.58
CA ALA A 547 -22.12 1.22 20.43
C ALA A 547 -21.59 2.14 21.54
N ILE A 548 -21.58 1.67 22.79
CA ILE A 548 -21.04 2.42 23.93
C ILE A 548 -19.55 2.73 23.73
N LYS A 549 -18.77 1.75 23.26
CA LYS A 549 -17.35 1.96 22.92
C LYS A 549 -17.21 3.02 21.82
N ASN A 550 -17.97 2.93 20.73
CA ASN A 550 -17.93 3.87 19.61
C ASN A 550 -18.29 5.30 20.04
N ILE A 551 -19.34 5.47 20.85
CA ILE A 551 -19.71 6.76 21.44
C ILE A 551 -18.58 7.31 22.30
N THR A 552 -17.99 6.47 23.16
CA THR A 552 -16.89 6.89 24.04
C THR A 552 -15.66 7.31 23.24
N ASP A 553 -15.34 6.58 22.17
CA ASP A 553 -14.23 6.91 21.28
C ASP A 553 -14.53 8.23 20.53
N ALA A 554 -15.77 8.45 20.08
CA ALA A 554 -16.19 9.70 19.46
C ALA A 554 -16.10 10.90 20.42
N VAL A 555 -16.50 10.73 21.70
CA VAL A 555 -16.32 11.75 22.74
C VAL A 555 -14.84 12.09 22.94
N LYS A 556 -13.95 11.09 22.95
CA LYS A 556 -12.50 11.32 23.05
C LYS A 556 -11.95 12.06 21.83
N VAL A 557 -12.36 11.65 20.62
CA VAL A 557 -12.01 12.34 19.36
C VAL A 557 -12.48 13.80 19.43
N ARG A 558 -13.64 14.05 20.02
CA ARG A 558 -14.22 15.38 20.18
C ARG A 558 -13.51 16.22 21.24
N ALA A 559 -13.05 15.62 22.34
CA ALA A 559 -12.18 16.31 23.30
C ALA A 559 -10.83 16.70 22.69
N MET A 560 -10.40 15.94 21.68
CA MET A 560 -9.25 16.22 20.83
C MET A 560 -9.64 17.00 19.56
N ASP A 561 -10.81 17.67 19.56
CA ASP A 561 -11.33 18.46 18.45
C ASP A 561 -10.93 19.92 18.47
N PHE A 562 -9.61 20.11 18.41
CA PHE A 562 -8.98 21.39 18.17
C PHE A 562 -8.14 21.32 16.89
N GLU A 563 -7.94 22.49 16.30
CA GLU A 563 -7.08 22.67 15.15
C GLU A 563 -5.68 23.09 15.62
N LEU A 564 -4.64 22.42 15.13
CA LEU A 564 -3.27 22.88 15.36
C LEU A 564 -3.05 24.23 14.67
N PRO A 565 -2.35 25.19 15.30
CA PRO A 565 -2.05 26.49 14.68
C PRO A 565 -1.34 26.34 13.33
N ASP A 566 -1.74 27.14 12.33
CA ASP A 566 -1.09 27.15 11.01
C ASP A 566 0.41 27.49 11.11
N GLU A 567 0.77 28.40 12.03
CA GLU A 567 2.15 28.80 12.28
C GLU A 567 3.07 27.61 12.62
N TRP A 568 2.53 26.55 13.23
CA TRP A 568 3.31 25.35 13.57
C TRP A 568 3.68 24.52 12.33
N MET A 569 2.91 24.63 11.25
CA MET A 569 3.17 23.97 9.96
C MET A 569 4.02 24.86 9.04
N GLU A 570 3.87 26.18 9.13
CA GLU A 570 4.68 27.15 8.38
C GLU A 570 6.10 27.28 8.95
N LYS A 571 6.25 27.16 10.27
CA LYS A 571 7.54 27.25 10.98
C LYS A 571 7.76 25.97 11.79
N PRO A 572 8.36 24.93 11.19
CA PRO A 572 8.55 23.63 11.83
C PRO A 572 9.26 23.66 13.19
N ASP A 573 10.15 24.64 13.43
CA ASP A 573 10.85 24.82 14.71
C ASP A 573 9.92 25.09 15.91
N LEU A 574 8.72 25.63 15.66
CA LEU A 574 7.74 25.93 16.72
C LEU A 574 7.09 24.68 17.29
N PHE A 575 7.07 23.56 16.55
CA PHE A 575 6.35 22.36 16.96
C PHE A 575 6.91 21.06 16.36
N LEU A 576 7.02 20.97 15.04
CA LEU A 576 7.35 19.73 14.32
C LEU A 576 8.72 19.15 14.72
N PHE A 577 9.72 20.01 14.90
CA PHE A 577 11.10 19.63 15.26
C PHE A 577 11.34 19.52 16.78
N LYS A 578 10.30 19.72 17.60
CA LYS A 578 10.41 19.53 19.05
C LYS A 578 10.45 18.06 19.41
N SER A 579 10.94 17.77 20.61
CA SER A 579 10.96 16.39 21.12
C SER A 579 9.53 15.84 21.26
N TYR A 580 9.39 14.51 21.20
CA TYR A 580 8.10 13.84 21.37
C TYR A 580 7.35 14.28 22.64
N ASP A 581 8.06 14.39 23.76
CA ASP A 581 7.47 14.70 25.06
C ASP A 581 6.99 16.17 25.12
N GLU A 582 7.72 17.09 24.48
CA GLU A 582 7.27 18.49 24.31
C GLU A 582 6.05 18.58 23.39
N LYS A 583 6.07 17.90 22.23
CA LYS A 583 4.91 17.87 21.31
C LYS A 583 3.67 17.36 22.02
N LYS A 584 3.80 16.27 22.79
CA LYS A 584 2.71 15.69 23.57
C LYS A 584 2.15 16.68 24.59
N GLY A 585 3.01 17.37 25.36
CA GLY A 585 2.58 18.40 26.31
C GLY A 585 1.83 19.55 25.65
N MET A 586 2.33 20.06 24.52
CA MET A 586 1.67 21.13 23.76
C MET A 586 0.29 20.70 23.23
N ILE A 587 0.14 19.44 22.82
CA ILE A 587 -1.14 18.87 22.38
C ILE A 587 -2.10 18.69 23.58
N GLU A 588 -1.60 18.25 24.73
CA GLU A 588 -2.40 18.11 25.96
C GLU A 588 -2.96 19.46 26.45
N GLU A 589 -2.22 20.55 26.29
CA GLU A 589 -2.69 21.91 26.64
C GLU A 589 -3.86 22.39 25.76
N LEU A 590 -3.92 21.95 24.50
CA LEU A 590 -5.00 22.29 23.56
C LEU A 590 -6.26 21.43 23.76
N ARG A 591 -6.14 20.31 24.48
CA ARG A 591 -7.24 19.37 24.71
C ARG A 591 -8.36 20.02 25.51
N GLN A 592 -9.58 19.88 25.02
CA GLN A 592 -10.76 20.34 25.75
C GLN A 592 -11.20 19.32 26.82
N PRO A 593 -11.75 19.78 27.95
CA PRO A 593 -12.33 18.88 28.94
C PRO A 593 -13.55 18.16 28.36
N ILE A 594 -13.67 16.85 28.62
CA ILE A 594 -14.89 16.10 28.29
C ILE A 594 -16.01 16.59 29.21
N THR A 595 -17.02 17.21 28.62
CA THR A 595 -18.22 17.69 29.34
C THR A 595 -19.35 16.68 29.25
N VAL A 596 -20.30 16.73 30.19
CA VAL A 596 -21.49 15.87 30.17
C VAL A 596 -22.34 16.14 28.92
N GLU A 597 -22.44 17.41 28.51
CA GLU A 597 -23.17 17.82 27.31
C GLU A 597 -22.57 17.20 26.04
N MET A 598 -21.25 17.17 25.94
CA MET A 598 -20.55 16.50 24.84
C MET A 598 -20.93 15.01 24.77
N VAL A 599 -20.99 14.33 25.91
CA VAL A 599 -21.38 12.91 25.97
C VAL A 599 -22.83 12.72 25.53
N ILE A 600 -23.76 13.55 26.00
CA ILE A 600 -25.17 13.47 25.61
C ILE A 600 -25.34 13.66 24.09
N GLN A 601 -24.67 14.67 23.54
CA GLN A 601 -24.72 14.95 22.10
C GLN A 601 -24.19 13.77 21.26
N GLU A 602 -23.11 13.13 21.69
CA GLU A 602 -22.56 11.95 21.00
C GLU A 602 -23.46 10.72 21.15
N ILE A 603 -24.10 10.52 22.32
CA ILE A 603 -25.10 9.45 22.51
C ILE A 603 -26.27 9.67 21.54
N ASN A 604 -26.84 10.89 21.53
CA ASN A 604 -27.98 11.24 20.68
C ASN A 604 -27.62 11.07 19.21
N ARG A 605 -26.48 11.60 18.76
CA ARG A 605 -26.04 11.51 17.36
C ARG A 605 -25.90 10.05 16.90
N TYR A 606 -25.27 9.21 17.73
CA TYR A 606 -25.07 7.79 17.39
C TYR A 606 -26.41 7.05 17.36
N ALA A 607 -27.23 7.21 18.40
CA ALA A 607 -28.51 6.51 18.52
C ALA A 607 -29.53 6.98 17.47
N ASP A 608 -29.61 8.28 17.16
CA ASP A 608 -30.44 8.79 16.05
C ASP A 608 -30.06 8.10 14.73
N SER A 609 -28.77 7.89 14.49
CA SER A 609 -28.31 7.20 13.29
C SER A 609 -28.77 5.74 13.26
N GLU A 610 -28.64 4.99 14.36
CA GLU A 610 -29.04 3.58 14.42
C GLU A 610 -30.56 3.42 14.26
N PHE A 611 -31.36 4.23 14.97
CA PHE A 611 -32.83 4.24 14.85
C PHE A 611 -33.27 4.53 13.42
N ARG A 612 -32.63 5.51 12.76
CA ARG A 612 -32.90 5.83 11.37
C ARG A 612 -32.62 4.66 10.42
N TYR A 613 -31.61 3.84 10.68
CA TYR A 613 -31.29 2.69 9.85
C TYR A 613 -32.25 1.51 10.10
N ALA A 614 -32.66 1.31 11.36
CA ALA A 614 -33.67 0.30 11.71
C ALA A 614 -35.02 0.59 11.05
N ASP A 615 -35.49 1.84 11.10
CA ASP A 615 -36.77 2.23 10.53
C ASP A 615 -36.74 2.31 8.99
N LYS A 616 -35.64 2.79 8.38
CA LYS A 616 -35.54 2.94 6.92
C LYS A 616 -35.37 1.64 6.15
N SER A 617 -34.77 0.59 6.71
CA SER A 617 -34.51 -0.63 5.92
C SER A 617 -35.81 -1.25 5.40
N ASP A 618 -36.83 -1.31 6.25
CA ASP A 618 -38.13 -1.87 5.88
C ASP A 618 -38.94 -0.88 5.03
N GLU A 619 -38.93 0.41 5.38
CA GLU A 619 -39.68 1.43 4.63
C GLU A 619 -39.11 1.65 3.21
N VAL A 620 -37.79 1.66 3.04
CA VAL A 620 -37.14 1.74 1.72
C VAL A 620 -37.43 0.48 0.89
N ALA A 621 -37.47 -0.70 1.50
CA ALA A 621 -37.86 -1.93 0.80
C ALA A 621 -39.33 -1.87 0.33
N ILE A 622 -40.22 -1.33 1.15
CA ILE A 622 -41.63 -1.12 0.81
C ILE A 622 -41.77 -0.05 -0.28
N GLU A 623 -41.10 1.10 -0.16
CA GLU A 623 -41.13 2.18 -1.17
C GLU A 623 -40.56 1.71 -2.52
N ALA A 624 -39.46 0.96 -2.51
CA ALA A 624 -38.90 0.35 -3.71
C ALA A 624 -39.90 -0.60 -4.36
N MET A 625 -40.57 -1.44 -3.56
CA MET A 625 -41.60 -2.36 -4.05
C MET A 625 -42.81 -1.61 -4.62
N VAL A 626 -43.27 -0.54 -3.97
CA VAL A 626 -44.34 0.34 -4.48
C VAL A 626 -43.93 1.01 -5.79
N ARG A 627 -42.69 1.50 -5.88
CA ARG A 627 -42.17 2.13 -7.10
C ARG A 627 -42.03 1.14 -8.25
N ASP A 628 -41.65 -0.10 -7.97
CA ASP A 628 -41.56 -1.17 -8.97
C ASP A 628 -42.94 -1.66 -9.41
N PHE A 629 -43.93 -1.71 -8.51
CA PHE A 629 -45.33 -1.90 -8.89
C PHE A 629 -45.82 -0.77 -9.80
N GLY A 630 -45.53 0.50 -9.46
CA GLY A 630 -45.88 1.65 -10.29
C GLY A 630 -45.21 1.64 -11.67
N ARG A 631 -43.92 1.28 -11.75
CA ARG A 631 -43.19 1.08 -13.02
C ARG A 631 -43.80 -0.05 -13.84
N THR A 632 -44.22 -1.14 -13.20
CA THR A 632 -44.85 -2.29 -13.86
C THR A 632 -46.23 -1.93 -14.41
N GLU A 633 -47.04 -1.18 -13.65
CA GLU A 633 -48.32 -0.66 -14.13
C GLU A 633 -48.15 0.29 -15.31
N GLU A 634 -47.21 1.23 -15.21
CA GLU A 634 -46.93 2.18 -16.29
C GLU A 634 -46.37 1.48 -17.54
N ALA A 635 -45.49 0.50 -17.38
CA ALA A 635 -44.98 -0.32 -18.47
C ALA A 635 -46.09 -1.13 -19.14
N LYS A 636 -46.98 -1.76 -18.36
CA LYS A 636 -48.17 -2.45 -18.89
C LYS A 636 -49.09 -1.50 -19.65
N ARG A 637 -49.35 -0.31 -19.10
CA ARG A 637 -50.17 0.71 -19.76
C ARG A 637 -49.58 1.12 -21.11
N ARG A 638 -48.27 1.39 -21.16
CA ARG A 638 -47.57 1.73 -22.41
C ARG A 638 -47.58 0.59 -23.42
N TYR A 639 -47.32 -0.64 -22.98
CA TYR A 639 -47.37 -1.83 -23.83
C TYR A 639 -48.77 -2.07 -24.42
N MET A 640 -49.83 -1.93 -23.62
CA MET A 640 -51.21 -2.07 -24.10
C MET A 640 -51.58 -0.93 -25.06
N ALA A 641 -51.17 0.31 -24.78
CA ALA A 641 -51.39 1.46 -25.67
C ALA A 641 -50.67 1.27 -27.02
N GLU A 642 -49.41 0.80 -27.00
CA GLU A 642 -48.66 0.47 -28.22
C GLU A 642 -49.34 -0.63 -29.03
N LYS A 643 -49.90 -1.64 -28.34
CA LYS A 643 -50.64 -2.74 -28.97
C LYS A 643 -51.98 -2.30 -29.57
N GLU A 644 -52.66 -1.32 -28.97
CA GLU A 644 -53.90 -0.73 -29.49
C GLU A 644 -53.65 0.26 -30.64
N SER A 645 -52.50 0.94 -30.65
CA SER A 645 -52.08 1.82 -31.76
C SER A 645 -51.45 1.07 -32.95
N GLY A 646 -51.30 -0.25 -32.84
CA GLY A 646 -50.79 -1.16 -33.87
C GLY A 646 -51.85 -2.10 -34.42
N ALA A 647 -52.98 -1.55 -34.92
CA ALA A 647 -53.93 -2.21 -35.80
C ALA A 647 -54.50 -1.21 -36.82
#